data_AF-A0A9Q4PSZ9-F1
#
_entry.id   AF-A0A9Q4PSZ9-F1
#
_cell.length_a   1.000
_cell.length_b   1.000
_cell.length_c   1.000
_cell.angle_alpha   90.00
_cell.angle_beta   90.00
_cell.angle_gamma   90.00
#
_symmetry.space_group_name_H-M   'P 1'
#
loop_
_entity.id
_entity.type
_entity.pdbx_description
1 polymer ?
#
loop_
_entity_poly.entity_id
_entity_poly.type
_entity_poly.pdbx_seq_one_letter_code
_entity_poly.pdbx_strand_id
1 'polypeptide(L)'
;MLQENLKLFYLGLKENGEPFLYKNKDLTTHAAIIGMTGSGKTGLGITLLEEAAIDNIPSIVIDPKGDMTNLALTFPKMQADDFLPYIDENEAKSKGVTTKELAEKTAEIWKNGIEGSFQSLDRVNLLKNSAEFKIFTPKSSAGLGVSLLSNFEAPLNLDEESLNEYTLSLSNSVLSLIGENDNSKELCLQNIFLENFKKNLNLSIADLIHQIVTPPFSKLGVFDVETLYPANKRMEFAMKLNSLIASPSFTQWCKGEKLDISKMLFNDSGKARCNIFTISHLNDDERMFFVTLLLNEIIRWMRTTDGTSSLRMILYMDEIFGFFPPTSNPPSKTPMLTLLKQARAFGIGCVLSTQNPIDLDYKGLSNIGTWFIGRLQTAQDKNRVISGLTGVGESDKNELMEQISNLKKRSFLVKNINESNLEIISSRFALSYLKGPLSSDQISNLMADKKENFKPLNLTLSKTKPVVSPNIDEYFYYENSLNLIPHLLASAKVIYKTKDFEYQKDLNLAIPLVSDEIKWENAFNFNQILSKTAKEDSEFEPLPSFISSNKDLSKEARDFKDYIFRNIKLTLFEALGEISKPNEEKSDFLIRINDKCNEILEDETSKFETKFKAEKEKLEAQIQKAQIKLDKEKSDVKSSGINAAISIGGAILSMFLGNKTLTKTNASKVITSSKSANRVLNERKDVALAKDALEILENKLNELILEESAKLKELREKYNLKNLDIKTTEIAAKKSDIFDEKISLLWKS
;
A
#
# COMPACT_ATOMS: atom_id res chain seq x y z
N MET A 1 9.52 8.25 -19.52
CA MET A 1 10.77 8.60 -18.80
C MET A 1 11.37 7.31 -18.27
N LEU A 2 12.70 7.15 -18.30
CA LEU A 2 13.40 5.89 -17.95
C LEU A 2 13.08 5.34 -16.55
N GLN A 3 12.84 6.22 -15.57
CA GLN A 3 12.65 5.85 -14.15
C GLN A 3 11.45 4.92 -13.90
N GLU A 4 10.34 5.13 -14.59
CA GLU A 4 9.12 4.34 -14.42
C GLU A 4 9.35 2.89 -14.86
N ASN A 5 10.28 2.64 -15.77
CA ASN A 5 10.55 1.30 -16.28
C ASN A 5 11.54 0.50 -15.41
N LEU A 6 12.11 1.12 -14.37
CA LEU A 6 13.20 0.57 -13.57
C LEU A 6 12.80 0.23 -12.13
N LYS A 7 11.50 0.26 -11.77
CA LYS A 7 11.05 0.11 -10.37
C LYS A 7 11.70 1.14 -9.43
N LEU A 8 11.98 2.33 -9.97
CA LEU A 8 12.61 3.43 -9.26
C LEU A 8 11.56 4.51 -8.97
N PHE A 9 11.46 4.86 -7.69
CA PHE A 9 10.64 5.97 -7.24
C PHE A 9 11.41 7.27 -7.42
N TYR A 10 10.88 8.16 -8.27
CA TYR A 10 11.39 9.51 -8.36
C TYR A 10 10.86 10.33 -7.18
N LEU A 11 11.71 10.59 -6.17
CA LEU A 11 11.29 11.29 -4.95
C LEU A 11 11.74 12.75 -4.91
N GLY A 12 12.65 13.17 -5.79
CA GLY A 12 13.21 14.51 -5.69
C GLY A 12 14.46 14.77 -6.51
N LEU A 13 15.14 15.86 -6.20
CA LEU A 13 16.40 16.26 -6.81
C LEU A 13 17.52 16.24 -5.77
N LYS A 14 18.68 15.72 -6.16
CA LYS A 14 19.94 15.83 -5.41
C LYS A 14 20.45 17.29 -5.43
N GLU A 15 21.42 17.62 -4.60
CA GLU A 15 22.00 18.98 -4.54
C GLU A 15 22.63 19.45 -5.86
N ASN A 16 23.15 18.52 -6.67
CA ASN A 16 23.69 18.80 -7.99
C ASN A 16 22.61 19.00 -9.08
N GLY A 17 21.33 18.91 -8.72
CA GLY A 17 20.19 19.06 -9.63
C GLY A 17 19.79 17.78 -10.37
N GLU A 18 20.47 16.66 -10.14
CA GLU A 18 20.11 15.38 -10.75
C GLU A 18 18.89 14.74 -10.06
N PRO A 19 18.05 13.98 -10.79
CA PRO A 19 16.99 13.17 -10.20
C PRO A 19 17.50 12.20 -9.13
N PHE A 20 16.86 12.23 -7.96
CA PHE A 20 17.01 11.21 -6.94
C PHE A 20 16.00 10.08 -7.19
N LEU A 21 16.55 8.92 -7.53
CA LEU A 21 15.80 7.72 -7.87
C LEU A 21 16.00 6.67 -6.78
N TYR A 22 14.93 6.36 -6.07
CA TYR A 22 14.93 5.44 -4.95
C TYR A 22 14.43 4.05 -5.36
N LYS A 23 15.17 2.98 -5.04
CA LYS A 23 14.77 1.61 -5.39
C LYS A 23 13.62 1.15 -4.53
N ASN A 24 12.46 0.85 -5.13
CA ASN A 24 11.28 0.45 -4.36
C ASN A 24 11.52 -0.81 -3.50
N LYS A 25 12.36 -1.75 -3.95
CA LYS A 25 12.76 -2.95 -3.21
C LYS A 25 13.39 -2.63 -1.84
N ASP A 26 14.02 -1.47 -1.70
CA ASP A 26 14.61 -1.06 -0.42
C ASP A 26 13.55 -0.83 0.66
N LEU A 27 12.27 -0.61 0.28
CA LEU A 27 11.15 -0.52 1.23
C LEU A 27 10.79 -1.85 1.89
N THR A 28 11.26 -2.99 1.36
CA THR A 28 11.18 -4.27 2.09
C THR A 28 11.90 -4.17 3.44
N THR A 29 12.84 -3.23 3.57
CA THR A 29 13.58 -2.93 4.80
C THR A 29 12.98 -1.78 5.62
N HIS A 30 11.77 -1.34 5.26
CA HIS A 30 11.03 -0.24 5.90
C HIS A 30 11.70 1.13 5.72
N ALA A 31 10.91 2.18 5.92
CA ALA A 31 11.40 3.55 5.90
C ALA A 31 10.83 4.41 7.03
N ALA A 32 11.61 5.41 7.48
CA ALA A 32 11.17 6.45 8.39
C ALA A 32 11.25 7.83 7.72
N ILE A 33 10.23 8.66 7.91
CA ILE A 33 10.21 10.07 7.51
C ILE A 33 10.11 10.93 8.78
N ILE A 34 11.18 11.64 9.11
CA ILE A 34 11.31 12.37 10.38
C ILE A 34 11.56 13.85 10.08
N GLY A 35 11.02 14.75 10.91
CA GLY A 35 11.25 16.19 10.76
C GLY A 35 10.19 17.02 11.47
N MET A 36 10.50 18.27 11.77
CA MET A 36 9.56 19.18 12.44
C MET A 36 8.29 19.47 11.61
N THR A 37 7.30 20.11 12.21
CA THR A 37 6.13 20.65 11.49
C THR A 37 6.56 21.57 10.35
N GLY A 38 5.97 21.38 9.16
CA GLY A 38 6.30 22.19 7.98
C GLY A 38 7.60 21.82 7.27
N SER A 39 8.37 20.82 7.74
CA SER A 39 9.58 20.36 7.04
C SER A 39 9.31 19.72 5.67
N GLY A 40 8.06 19.26 5.43
CA GLY A 40 7.63 18.65 4.18
C GLY A 40 7.38 17.15 4.22
N LYS A 41 7.41 16.51 5.41
CA LYS A 41 7.23 15.04 5.57
C LYS A 41 6.03 14.48 4.81
N THR A 42 4.85 15.04 5.03
CA THR A 42 3.61 14.60 4.39
C THR A 42 3.69 14.72 2.87
N GLY A 43 4.34 15.78 2.36
CA GLY A 43 4.60 15.93 0.93
C GLY A 43 5.48 14.80 0.39
N LEU A 44 6.59 14.50 1.08
CA LEU A 44 7.47 13.38 0.71
C LEU A 44 6.73 12.03 0.76
N GLY A 45 5.96 11.79 1.82
CA GLY A 45 5.13 10.58 1.97
C GLY A 45 4.11 10.42 0.84
N ILE A 46 3.44 11.52 0.45
CA ILE A 46 2.53 11.53 -0.70
C ILE A 46 3.29 11.22 -2.00
N THR A 47 4.45 11.86 -2.25
CA THR A 47 5.23 11.58 -3.47
C THR A 47 5.69 10.12 -3.54
N LEU A 48 6.06 9.51 -2.41
CA LEU A 48 6.41 8.09 -2.36
C LEU A 48 5.21 7.19 -2.70
N LEU A 49 4.03 7.48 -2.16
CA LEU A 49 2.80 6.74 -2.43
C LEU A 49 2.29 6.94 -3.87
N GLU A 50 2.54 8.11 -4.47
CA GLU A 50 2.26 8.36 -5.89
C GLU A 50 3.11 7.45 -6.78
N GLU A 51 4.41 7.32 -6.52
CA GLU A 51 5.29 6.42 -7.28
C GLU A 51 4.90 4.96 -7.07
N ALA A 52 4.53 4.56 -5.84
CA ALA A 52 4.00 3.23 -5.56
C ALA A 52 2.72 2.94 -6.36
N ALA A 53 1.79 3.89 -6.40
CA ALA A 53 0.57 3.78 -7.19
C ALA A 53 0.87 3.64 -8.69
N ILE A 54 1.80 4.44 -9.23
CA ILE A 54 2.27 4.34 -10.62
C ILE A 54 2.86 2.96 -10.90
N ASP A 55 3.59 2.39 -9.96
CA ASP A 55 4.18 1.07 -10.02
C ASP A 55 3.20 -0.09 -9.74
N ASN A 56 1.90 0.20 -9.62
CA ASN A 56 0.86 -0.78 -9.28
C ASN A 56 1.15 -1.52 -7.97
N ILE A 57 1.78 -0.83 -7.01
CA ILE A 57 2.05 -1.32 -5.66
C ILE A 57 0.92 -0.84 -4.74
N PRO A 58 0.15 -1.75 -4.14
CA PRO A 58 -0.95 -1.40 -3.26
C PRO A 58 -0.47 -0.79 -1.94
N SER A 59 -1.28 0.10 -1.39
CA SER A 59 -0.95 0.83 -0.17
C SER A 59 -2.12 0.86 0.80
N ILE A 60 -1.84 0.60 2.08
CA ILE A 60 -2.72 0.89 3.21
C ILE A 60 -2.12 2.08 3.95
N VAL A 61 -2.88 3.16 4.04
CA VAL A 61 -2.44 4.46 4.58
C VAL A 61 -3.26 4.79 5.81
N ILE A 62 -2.63 4.90 6.97
CA ILE A 62 -3.25 5.36 8.22
C ILE A 62 -3.00 6.85 8.37
N ASP A 63 -4.07 7.63 8.46
CA ASP A 63 -4.02 9.10 8.39
C ASP A 63 -4.74 9.76 9.58
N PRO A 64 -4.03 9.99 10.70
CA PRO A 64 -4.58 10.68 11.87
C PRO A 64 -4.86 12.17 11.66
N LYS A 65 -4.26 12.80 10.65
CA LYS A 65 -4.37 14.25 10.42
C LYS A 65 -5.35 14.62 9.31
N GLY A 66 -5.63 13.69 8.40
CA GLY A 66 -6.51 13.89 7.24
C GLY A 66 -5.78 14.38 6.00
N ASP A 67 -4.47 14.64 6.06
CA ASP A 67 -3.70 15.20 4.95
C ASP A 67 -3.44 14.19 3.82
N MET A 68 -3.40 12.90 4.12
CA MET A 68 -3.12 11.86 3.12
C MET A 68 -4.31 11.64 2.17
N THR A 69 -5.51 12.10 2.54
CA THR A 69 -6.68 12.11 1.66
C THR A 69 -6.47 12.90 0.37
N ASN A 70 -5.48 13.82 0.35
CA ASN A 70 -5.07 14.56 -0.84
C ASN A 70 -4.57 13.68 -1.99
N LEU A 71 -4.15 12.44 -1.75
CA LEU A 71 -3.82 11.46 -2.80
C LEU A 71 -4.99 11.23 -3.78
N ALA A 72 -6.23 11.47 -3.35
CA ALA A 72 -7.41 11.37 -4.21
C ALA A 72 -7.61 12.60 -5.13
N LEU A 73 -6.86 13.70 -4.93
CA LEU A 73 -7.00 14.95 -5.68
C LEU A 73 -6.04 14.98 -6.88
N THR A 74 -6.41 14.29 -7.95
CA THR A 74 -5.61 14.24 -9.20
C THR A 74 -6.34 14.96 -10.35
N PHE A 75 -5.73 16.05 -10.84
CA PHE A 75 -6.33 16.96 -11.83
C PHE A 75 -5.50 17.03 -13.12
N PRO A 76 -5.62 16.06 -14.05
CA PRO A 76 -4.74 15.97 -15.23
C PRO A 76 -4.77 17.19 -16.15
N LYS A 77 -5.92 17.88 -16.24
CA LYS A 77 -6.08 19.04 -17.13
C LYS A 77 -5.63 20.35 -16.49
N MET A 78 -5.31 20.34 -15.19
CA MET A 78 -4.97 21.54 -14.41
C MET A 78 -5.98 22.68 -14.62
N GLN A 79 -7.28 22.37 -14.66
CA GLN A 79 -8.33 23.37 -14.83
C GLN A 79 -8.70 23.96 -13.47
N ALA A 80 -8.91 25.28 -13.41
CA ALA A 80 -9.27 25.96 -12.17
C ALA A 80 -10.52 25.38 -11.51
N ASP A 81 -11.51 24.94 -12.31
CA ASP A 81 -12.75 24.34 -11.82
C ASP A 81 -12.52 23.03 -11.04
N ASP A 82 -11.43 22.30 -11.31
CA ASP A 82 -11.06 21.10 -10.55
C ASP A 82 -10.57 21.45 -9.13
N PHE A 83 -9.88 22.59 -8.98
CA PHE A 83 -9.36 23.06 -7.69
C PHE A 83 -10.41 23.80 -6.86
N LEU A 84 -11.36 24.47 -7.52
CA LEU A 84 -12.33 25.36 -6.91
C LEU A 84 -13.08 24.75 -5.69
N PRO A 85 -13.54 23.49 -5.69
CA PRO A 85 -14.22 22.87 -4.54
C PRO A 85 -13.34 22.71 -3.29
N TYR A 86 -12.03 22.88 -3.45
CA TYR A 86 -11.02 22.65 -2.43
C TYR A 86 -10.34 23.93 -1.93
N ILE A 87 -10.63 25.08 -2.56
CA ILE A 87 -10.08 26.38 -2.17
C ILE A 87 -10.73 26.86 -0.85
N ASP A 88 -9.90 27.35 0.07
CA ASP A 88 -10.34 27.96 1.32
C ASP A 88 -10.83 29.40 1.06
N GLU A 89 -12.09 29.68 1.40
CA GLU A 89 -12.69 31.00 1.28
C GLU A 89 -12.00 32.06 2.16
N ASN A 90 -11.53 31.68 3.34
CA ASN A 90 -10.82 32.58 4.25
C ASN A 90 -9.43 32.92 3.70
N GLU A 91 -8.76 31.96 3.07
CA GLU A 91 -7.49 32.21 2.39
C GLU A 91 -7.68 33.21 1.23
N ALA A 92 -8.71 33.01 0.40
CA ALA A 92 -9.05 33.92 -0.69
C ALA A 92 -9.29 35.34 -0.19
N LYS A 93 -10.12 35.49 0.86
CA LYS A 93 -10.39 36.78 1.53
C LYS A 93 -9.10 37.42 2.07
N SER A 94 -8.24 36.65 2.73
CA SER A 94 -6.99 37.16 3.30
C SER A 94 -6.01 37.68 2.24
N LYS A 95 -6.01 37.08 1.05
CA LYS A 95 -5.18 37.49 -0.10
C LYS A 95 -5.84 38.55 -0.98
N GLY A 96 -7.07 38.98 -0.67
CA GLY A 96 -7.81 39.98 -1.43
C GLY A 96 -8.18 39.52 -2.85
N VAL A 97 -8.40 38.23 -3.05
CA VAL A 97 -8.76 37.62 -4.35
C VAL A 97 -10.06 36.82 -4.24
N THR A 98 -10.73 36.57 -5.35
CA THR A 98 -11.89 35.65 -5.36
C THR A 98 -11.44 34.18 -5.24
N THR A 99 -12.33 33.28 -4.82
CA THR A 99 -12.05 31.84 -4.78
C THR A 99 -11.71 31.28 -6.16
N LYS A 100 -12.35 31.80 -7.22
CA LYS A 100 -12.06 31.46 -8.61
C LYS A 100 -10.67 31.91 -9.05
N GLU A 101 -10.29 33.15 -8.76
CA GLU A 101 -8.94 33.65 -9.03
C GLU A 101 -7.87 32.87 -8.25
N LEU A 102 -8.17 32.49 -7.00
CA LEU A 102 -7.26 31.66 -6.21
C LEU A 102 -7.14 30.24 -6.78
N ALA A 103 -8.23 29.67 -7.30
CA ALA A 103 -8.21 28.38 -7.99
C ALA A 103 -7.36 28.42 -9.28
N GLU A 104 -7.51 29.47 -10.10
CA GLU A 104 -6.70 29.71 -11.30
C GLU A 104 -5.20 29.82 -10.97
N LYS A 105 -4.85 30.64 -9.97
CA LYS A 105 -3.47 30.76 -9.48
C LYS A 105 -2.93 29.45 -8.94
N THR A 106 -3.76 28.67 -8.24
CA THR A 106 -3.36 27.39 -7.67
C THR A 106 -3.08 26.36 -8.77
N ALA A 107 -3.94 26.30 -9.80
CA ALA A 107 -3.72 25.45 -10.97
C ALA A 107 -2.41 25.79 -11.69
N GLU A 108 -2.11 27.08 -11.86
CA GLU A 108 -0.86 27.54 -12.47
C GLU A 108 0.37 27.20 -11.61
N ILE A 109 0.29 27.37 -10.28
CA ILE A 109 1.35 26.97 -9.34
C ILE A 109 1.63 25.46 -9.45
N TRP A 110 0.58 24.64 -9.51
CA TRP A 110 0.72 23.19 -9.61
C TRP A 110 1.33 22.78 -10.94
N LYS A 111 0.84 23.36 -12.05
CA LYS A 111 1.39 23.12 -13.38
C LYS A 111 2.89 23.44 -13.43
N ASN A 112 3.26 24.65 -13.04
CA ASN A 112 4.65 25.11 -13.06
C ASN A 112 5.54 24.31 -12.10
N GLY A 113 4.99 23.88 -10.95
CA GLY A 113 5.71 23.06 -9.97
C GLY A 113 6.04 21.65 -10.50
N ILE A 114 5.08 21.01 -11.19
CA ILE A 114 5.30 19.69 -11.80
C ILE A 114 6.33 19.80 -12.92
N GLU A 115 6.14 20.72 -13.87
CA GLU A 115 7.07 20.92 -14.99
C GLU A 115 8.48 21.32 -14.50
N GLY A 116 8.55 22.20 -13.49
CA GLY A 116 9.79 22.63 -12.85
C GLY A 116 10.50 21.58 -12.01
N SER A 117 9.86 20.44 -11.73
CA SER A 117 10.46 19.29 -11.05
C SER A 117 10.74 18.12 -12.01
N PHE A 118 11.06 18.41 -13.27
CA PHE A 118 11.40 17.41 -14.31
C PHE A 118 10.29 16.38 -14.56
N GLN A 119 9.03 16.76 -14.42
CA GLN A 119 7.86 15.89 -14.66
C GLN A 119 6.96 16.44 -15.79
N SER A 120 6.29 15.56 -16.51
CA SER A 120 5.22 15.92 -17.46
C SER A 120 3.86 15.92 -16.75
N LEU A 121 2.94 16.80 -17.16
CA LEU A 121 1.54 16.75 -16.74
C LEU A 121 0.86 15.43 -17.10
N ASP A 122 1.33 14.72 -18.13
CA ASP A 122 0.84 13.39 -18.48
C ASP A 122 0.99 12.39 -17.32
N ARG A 123 1.97 12.60 -16.42
CA ARG A 123 2.15 11.77 -15.20
C ARG A 123 0.96 11.88 -14.25
N VAL A 124 0.24 13.00 -14.23
CA VAL A 124 -0.95 13.16 -13.39
C VAL A 124 -2.08 12.27 -13.92
N ASN A 125 -2.22 12.18 -15.24
CA ASN A 125 -3.15 11.23 -15.87
C ASN A 125 -2.70 9.78 -15.65
N LEU A 126 -1.39 9.51 -15.74
CA LEU A 126 -0.83 8.20 -15.41
C LEU A 126 -1.22 7.80 -13.98
N LEU A 127 -0.88 8.61 -12.97
CA LEU A 127 -1.22 8.37 -11.57
C LEU A 127 -2.71 8.08 -11.36
N LYS A 128 -3.59 8.94 -11.89
CA LYS A 128 -5.05 8.78 -11.78
C LYS A 128 -5.53 7.44 -12.33
N ASN A 129 -4.90 6.94 -13.39
CA ASN A 129 -5.24 5.67 -14.02
C ASN A 129 -4.48 4.47 -13.44
N SER A 130 -3.39 4.67 -12.71
CA SER A 130 -2.54 3.60 -12.20
C SER A 130 -3.10 2.88 -10.98
N ALA A 131 -3.71 3.60 -10.03
CA ALA A 131 -4.29 3.00 -8.83
C ALA A 131 -5.74 3.45 -8.57
N GLU A 132 -6.46 2.68 -7.76
CA GLU A 132 -7.77 3.05 -7.26
C GLU A 132 -7.62 3.68 -5.86
N PHE A 133 -7.91 4.98 -5.74
CA PHE A 133 -7.87 5.69 -4.46
C PHE A 133 -9.20 5.53 -3.72
N LYS A 134 -9.16 4.98 -2.50
CA LYS A 134 -10.34 4.79 -1.64
C LYS A 134 -10.10 5.48 -0.30
N ILE A 135 -11.04 6.31 0.14
CA ILE A 135 -10.99 6.98 1.44
C ILE A 135 -12.00 6.31 2.37
N PHE A 136 -11.49 5.64 3.41
CA PHE A 136 -12.27 5.02 4.46
C PHE A 136 -12.37 5.94 5.67
N THR A 137 -13.57 6.05 6.23
CA THR A 137 -13.86 6.84 7.44
C THR A 137 -14.53 5.94 8.47
N PRO A 138 -13.77 5.15 9.26
CA PRO A 138 -14.35 4.27 10.27
C PRO A 138 -15.27 5.05 11.22
N LYS A 139 -16.41 4.49 11.65
CA LYS A 139 -17.42 5.18 12.48
C LYS A 139 -18.11 6.39 11.82
N SER A 140 -17.87 6.68 10.53
CA SER A 140 -18.46 7.81 9.82
C SER A 140 -18.94 7.41 8.42
N SER A 141 -20.01 8.05 7.95
CA SER A 141 -20.56 7.85 6.60
C SER A 141 -20.02 8.85 5.56
N ALA A 142 -19.03 9.67 5.93
CA ALA A 142 -18.42 10.66 5.05
C ALA A 142 -17.71 9.98 3.87
N GLY A 143 -16.81 9.03 4.12
CA GLY A 143 -16.16 8.20 3.11
C GLY A 143 -16.79 6.81 3.01
N LEU A 144 -15.97 5.82 2.67
CA LEU A 144 -16.35 4.41 2.73
C LEU A 144 -16.37 3.95 4.20
N GLY A 145 -17.43 3.24 4.59
CA GLY A 145 -17.51 2.62 5.92
C GLY A 145 -16.60 1.40 6.03
N VAL A 146 -16.16 1.09 7.25
CA VAL A 146 -15.40 -0.14 7.55
C VAL A 146 -16.14 -0.87 8.66
N SER A 147 -16.51 -2.12 8.39
CA SER A 147 -17.08 -3.01 9.40
C SER A 147 -15.95 -3.72 10.15
N LEU A 148 -15.79 -3.40 11.43
CA LEU A 148 -14.70 -3.89 12.27
C LEU A 148 -15.08 -5.04 13.21
N LEU A 149 -16.36 -5.15 13.55
CA LEU A 149 -16.77 -5.92 14.73
C LEU A 149 -17.97 -6.83 14.50
N SER A 150 -18.26 -7.17 13.25
CA SER A 150 -19.26 -8.21 12.98
C SER A 150 -18.81 -9.57 13.54
N ASN A 151 -17.53 -9.95 13.40
CA ASN A 151 -16.97 -11.20 13.94
C ASN A 151 -15.44 -11.10 14.13
N PHE A 152 -14.92 -11.63 15.24
CA PHE A 152 -13.51 -11.96 15.43
C PHE A 152 -13.23 -13.31 14.79
N GLU A 153 -12.41 -13.33 13.75
CA GLU A 153 -12.15 -14.54 12.99
C GLU A 153 -10.97 -15.32 13.54
N ALA A 154 -11.10 -16.64 13.61
CA ALA A 154 -10.00 -17.49 14.01
C ALA A 154 -8.85 -17.38 12.99
N PRO A 155 -7.61 -17.18 13.44
CA PRO A 155 -6.46 -17.17 12.55
C PRO A 155 -6.12 -18.60 12.11
N LEU A 156 -5.79 -18.78 10.83
CA LEU A 156 -5.38 -20.08 10.28
C LEU A 156 -3.88 -20.27 10.45
N ASN A 157 -3.46 -21.51 10.75
CA ASN A 157 -2.05 -21.95 10.72
C ASN A 157 -1.07 -21.18 11.62
N LEU A 158 -1.50 -20.67 12.78
CA LEU A 158 -0.58 -20.12 13.78
C LEU A 158 0.02 -21.20 14.67
N ASP A 159 1.32 -21.10 14.94
CA ASP A 159 1.94 -21.82 16.05
C ASP A 159 1.42 -21.29 17.41
N GLU A 160 1.71 -22.01 18.49
CA GLU A 160 1.17 -21.70 19.81
C GLU A 160 1.66 -20.36 20.38
N GLU A 161 2.93 -19.99 20.15
CA GLU A 161 3.49 -18.71 20.60
C GLU A 161 2.83 -17.54 19.86
N SER A 162 2.77 -17.65 18.53
CA SER A 162 2.11 -16.70 17.63
C SER A 162 0.63 -16.50 17.92
N LEU A 163 -0.08 -17.56 18.31
CA LEU A 163 -1.49 -17.50 18.69
C LEU A 163 -1.68 -16.82 20.05
N ASN A 164 -0.79 -17.08 21.02
CA ASN A 164 -0.82 -16.43 22.33
C ASN A 164 -0.60 -14.92 22.20
N GLU A 165 0.36 -14.48 21.39
CA GLU A 165 0.60 -13.05 21.13
C GLU A 165 -0.60 -12.38 20.43
N TYR A 166 -1.18 -13.03 19.42
CA TYR A 166 -2.34 -12.52 18.68
C TYR A 166 -3.56 -12.34 19.60
N THR A 167 -3.90 -13.36 20.39
CA THR A 167 -5.02 -13.31 21.32
C THR A 167 -4.81 -12.29 22.45
N LEU A 168 -3.57 -12.10 22.91
CA LEU A 168 -3.24 -11.05 23.89
C LEU A 168 -3.44 -9.65 23.30
N SER A 169 -2.96 -9.41 22.08
CA SER A 169 -3.13 -8.12 21.41
C SER A 169 -4.62 -7.82 21.14
N LEU A 170 -5.38 -8.82 20.70
CA LEU A 170 -6.82 -8.68 20.46
C LEU A 170 -7.58 -8.38 21.76
N SER A 171 -7.22 -9.04 22.86
CA SER A 171 -7.81 -8.79 24.19
C SER A 171 -7.56 -7.35 24.65
N ASN A 172 -6.32 -6.87 24.51
CA ASN A 172 -5.95 -5.50 24.83
C ASN A 172 -6.65 -4.45 23.93
N SER A 173 -6.87 -4.79 22.65
CA SER A 173 -7.66 -3.95 21.74
C SER A 173 -9.11 -3.79 22.24
N VAL A 174 -9.76 -4.88 22.63
CA VAL A 174 -11.13 -4.85 23.19
C VAL A 174 -11.20 -4.08 24.51
N LEU A 175 -10.21 -4.23 25.39
CA LEU A 175 -10.16 -3.49 26.65
C LEU A 175 -9.95 -1.98 26.45
N SER A 176 -9.08 -1.61 25.50
CA SER A 176 -8.84 -0.20 25.15
C SER A 176 -10.11 0.48 24.65
N LEU A 177 -10.98 -0.24 23.92
CA LEU A 177 -12.24 0.29 23.39
C LEU A 177 -13.21 0.74 24.49
N ILE A 178 -13.16 0.12 25.67
CA ILE A 178 -13.99 0.46 26.82
C ILE A 178 -13.24 1.25 27.90
N GLY A 179 -11.99 1.66 27.62
CA GLY A 179 -11.15 2.43 28.55
C GLY A 179 -10.72 1.65 29.79
N GLU A 180 -10.55 0.33 29.70
CA GLU A 180 -10.18 -0.55 30.81
C GLU A 180 -8.76 -1.10 30.62
N ASN A 181 -8.02 -1.31 31.72
CA ASN A 181 -6.66 -1.87 31.71
C ASN A 181 -6.47 -2.82 32.90
N ASP A 182 -7.36 -3.82 33.01
CA ASP A 182 -7.39 -4.77 34.13
C ASP A 182 -6.88 -6.16 33.70
N ASN A 183 -5.85 -6.66 34.39
CA ASN A 183 -5.20 -7.94 34.08
C ASN A 183 -6.14 -9.16 34.19
N SER A 184 -7.12 -9.13 35.09
CA SER A 184 -8.09 -10.22 35.22
C SER A 184 -9.06 -10.24 34.04
N LYS A 185 -9.45 -9.07 33.53
CA LYS A 185 -10.27 -8.95 32.32
C LYS A 185 -9.48 -9.37 31.08
N GLU A 186 -8.22 -8.96 30.97
CA GLU A 186 -7.30 -9.33 29.89
C GLU A 186 -7.14 -10.84 29.81
N LEU A 187 -6.78 -11.48 30.94
CA LEU A 187 -6.56 -12.92 31.00
C LEU A 187 -7.84 -13.70 30.66
N CYS A 188 -9.00 -13.22 31.09
CA CYS A 188 -10.30 -13.82 30.75
C CYS A 188 -10.58 -13.77 29.24
N LEU A 189 -10.44 -12.59 28.62
CA LEU A 189 -10.59 -12.42 27.17
C LEU A 189 -9.61 -13.28 26.38
N GLN A 190 -8.34 -13.30 26.77
CA GLN A 190 -7.31 -14.05 26.08
C GLN A 190 -7.64 -15.55 26.06
N ASN A 191 -8.04 -16.12 27.20
CA ASN A 191 -8.42 -17.53 27.29
C ASN A 191 -9.69 -17.84 26.49
N ILE A 192 -10.67 -16.92 26.44
CA ILE A 192 -11.84 -17.06 25.56
C ILE A 192 -11.40 -17.15 24.10
N PHE A 193 -10.58 -16.21 23.63
CA PHE A 193 -10.08 -16.26 22.25
C PHE A 193 -9.28 -17.54 21.96
N LEU A 194 -8.37 -17.93 22.86
CA LEU A 194 -7.57 -19.16 22.70
C LEU A 194 -8.42 -20.42 22.58
N GLU A 195 -9.42 -20.59 23.45
CA GLU A 195 -10.30 -21.78 23.46
C GLU A 195 -11.13 -21.92 22.18
N ASN A 196 -11.55 -20.80 21.58
CA ASN A 196 -12.34 -20.80 20.35
C ASN A 196 -11.44 -20.93 19.11
N PHE A 197 -10.33 -20.19 19.07
CA PHE A 197 -9.43 -20.20 17.92
C PHE A 197 -8.68 -21.53 17.76
N LYS A 198 -8.32 -22.22 18.86
CA LYS A 198 -7.81 -23.61 18.79
C LYS A 198 -8.79 -24.59 18.14
N LYS A 199 -10.08 -24.27 18.12
CA LYS A 199 -11.17 -25.06 17.50
C LYS A 199 -11.58 -24.51 16.13
N ASN A 200 -10.88 -23.52 15.59
CA ASN A 200 -11.24 -22.78 14.37
C ASN A 200 -12.65 -22.16 14.41
N LEU A 201 -13.10 -21.73 15.59
CA LEU A 201 -14.40 -21.09 15.78
C LEU A 201 -14.25 -19.57 15.80
N ASN A 202 -15.02 -18.89 14.96
CA ASN A 202 -15.17 -17.44 15.00
C ASN A 202 -16.02 -17.02 16.20
N LEU A 203 -15.82 -15.79 16.67
CA LEU A 203 -16.58 -15.22 17.78
C LEU A 203 -17.26 -13.92 17.34
N SER A 204 -18.58 -13.83 17.50
CA SER A 204 -19.23 -12.51 17.50
C SER A 204 -18.97 -11.77 18.80
N ILE A 205 -19.29 -10.48 18.86
CA ILE A 205 -19.20 -9.74 20.12
C ILE A 205 -20.24 -10.26 21.13
N ALA A 206 -21.43 -10.68 20.69
CA ALA A 206 -22.39 -11.32 21.58
C ALA A 206 -21.89 -12.67 22.13
N ASP A 207 -21.18 -13.47 21.32
CA ASP A 207 -20.53 -14.69 21.81
C ASP A 207 -19.47 -14.37 22.85
N LEU A 208 -18.68 -13.32 22.62
CA LEU A 208 -17.67 -12.85 23.57
C LEU A 208 -18.32 -12.40 24.89
N ILE A 209 -19.37 -11.59 24.85
CA ILE A 209 -20.13 -11.16 26.04
C ILE A 209 -20.69 -12.36 26.79
N HIS A 210 -21.30 -13.30 26.08
CA HIS A 210 -21.84 -14.52 26.68
C HIS A 210 -20.74 -15.34 27.35
N GLN A 211 -19.60 -15.54 26.67
CA GLN A 211 -18.48 -16.30 27.21
C GLN A 211 -17.73 -15.56 28.33
N ILE A 212 -17.83 -14.24 28.47
CA ILE A 212 -17.38 -13.53 29.68
C ILE A 212 -18.26 -13.91 30.89
N VAL A 213 -19.58 -13.92 30.71
CA VAL A 213 -20.55 -14.27 31.77
C VAL A 213 -20.52 -15.77 32.07
N THR A 214 -20.27 -16.62 31.07
CA THR A 214 -20.16 -18.08 31.22
C THR A 214 -18.96 -18.60 30.42
N PRO A 215 -17.75 -18.53 31.01
CA PRO A 215 -16.52 -18.94 30.36
C PRO A 215 -16.53 -20.41 29.95
N PRO A 216 -15.98 -20.76 28.77
CA PRO A 216 -15.88 -22.15 28.31
C PRO A 216 -14.81 -22.96 29.07
N PHE A 217 -14.25 -22.41 30.14
CA PHE A 217 -13.20 -23.00 30.98
C PHE A 217 -13.51 -22.79 32.47
N SER A 218 -13.11 -23.74 33.31
CA SER A 218 -13.33 -23.68 34.76
C SER A 218 -12.15 -23.12 35.55
N LYS A 219 -10.97 -22.99 34.93
CA LYS A 219 -9.73 -22.49 35.56
C LYS A 219 -9.03 -21.45 34.70
N LEU A 220 -8.35 -20.52 35.35
CA LEU A 220 -7.40 -19.57 34.77
C LEU A 220 -6.03 -19.79 35.42
N GLY A 221 -5.13 -20.44 34.67
CA GLY A 221 -3.89 -20.97 35.25
C GLY A 221 -4.17 -22.04 36.30
N VAL A 222 -3.69 -21.84 37.52
CA VAL A 222 -3.84 -22.81 38.62
C VAL A 222 -5.14 -22.62 39.42
N PHE A 223 -5.73 -21.42 39.35
CA PHE A 223 -6.88 -21.04 40.16
C PHE A 223 -8.20 -21.19 39.41
N ASP A 224 -9.30 -21.39 40.14
CA ASP A 224 -10.64 -21.40 39.58
C ASP A 224 -11.06 -20.00 39.13
N VAL A 225 -11.85 -19.91 38.05
CA VAL A 225 -12.30 -18.62 37.50
C VAL A 225 -13.02 -17.79 38.55
N GLU A 226 -13.87 -18.41 39.38
CA GLU A 226 -14.60 -17.70 40.43
C GLU A 226 -13.69 -17.07 41.49
N THR A 227 -12.47 -17.57 41.66
CA THR A 227 -11.51 -16.99 42.60
C THR A 227 -10.80 -15.79 42.00
N LEU A 228 -10.33 -15.89 40.75
CA LEU A 228 -9.57 -14.82 40.08
C LEU A 228 -10.47 -13.73 39.50
N TYR A 229 -11.62 -14.11 38.96
CA TYR A 229 -12.57 -13.22 38.33
C TYR A 229 -14.02 -13.63 38.62
N PRO A 230 -14.55 -13.25 39.80
CA PRO A 230 -15.87 -13.69 40.28
C PRO A 230 -17.02 -13.29 39.36
N ALA A 231 -18.10 -14.07 39.37
CA ALA A 231 -19.29 -13.88 38.52
C ALA A 231 -19.87 -12.46 38.53
N ASN A 232 -19.90 -11.77 39.67
CA ASN A 232 -20.40 -10.39 39.76
C ASN A 232 -19.53 -9.40 38.97
N LYS A 233 -18.20 -9.52 39.04
CA LYS A 233 -17.27 -8.68 38.27
C LYS A 233 -17.27 -9.02 36.78
N ARG A 234 -17.50 -10.30 36.43
CA ARG A 234 -17.69 -10.75 35.04
C ARG A 234 -18.96 -10.16 34.45
N MET A 235 -20.05 -10.17 35.21
CA MET A 235 -21.31 -9.55 34.80
C MET A 235 -21.16 -8.02 34.64
N GLU A 236 -20.47 -7.33 35.55
CA GLU A 236 -20.21 -5.88 35.41
C GLU A 236 -19.46 -5.55 34.11
N PHE A 237 -18.43 -6.34 33.78
CA PHE A 237 -17.67 -6.17 32.54
C PHE A 237 -18.49 -6.48 31.29
N ALA A 238 -19.25 -7.57 31.29
CA ALA A 238 -20.18 -7.91 30.22
C ALA A 238 -21.20 -6.78 29.97
N MET A 239 -21.72 -6.16 31.03
CA MET A 239 -22.65 -5.03 30.94
C MET A 239 -21.99 -3.77 30.37
N LYS A 240 -20.73 -3.48 30.71
CA LYS A 240 -19.97 -2.39 30.11
C LYS A 240 -19.78 -2.59 28.60
N LEU A 241 -19.37 -3.79 28.19
CA LEU A 241 -19.19 -4.13 26.77
C LEU A 241 -20.52 -4.08 26.01
N ASN A 242 -21.60 -4.61 26.59
CA ASN A 242 -22.94 -4.55 26.01
C ASN A 242 -23.44 -3.11 25.83
N SER A 243 -23.19 -2.23 26.82
CA SER A 243 -23.59 -0.83 26.76
C SER A 243 -22.90 -0.07 25.61
N LEU A 244 -21.64 -0.41 25.33
CA LEU A 244 -20.90 0.14 24.21
C LEU A 244 -21.52 -0.28 22.87
N ILE A 245 -21.85 -1.57 22.71
CA ILE A 245 -22.44 -2.12 21.47
C ILE A 245 -23.85 -1.59 21.22
N ALA A 246 -24.66 -1.51 22.27
CA ALA A 246 -26.02 -0.99 22.22
C ALA A 246 -26.07 0.52 21.94
N SER A 247 -24.92 1.22 22.01
CA SER A 247 -24.87 2.65 21.72
C SER A 247 -25.11 2.92 20.22
N PRO A 248 -25.95 3.91 19.86
CA PRO A 248 -26.16 4.28 18.46
C PRO A 248 -24.87 4.68 17.73
N SER A 249 -23.90 5.25 18.47
CA SER A 249 -22.57 5.59 17.95
C SER A 249 -21.79 4.36 17.48
N PHE A 250 -22.02 3.20 18.10
CA PHE A 250 -21.26 1.99 17.80
C PHE A 250 -21.77 1.25 16.57
N THR A 251 -23.05 1.40 16.24
CA THR A 251 -23.64 0.82 15.02
C THR A 251 -22.88 1.22 13.75
N GLN A 252 -22.22 2.39 13.73
CA GLN A 252 -21.41 2.83 12.60
C GLN A 252 -20.10 2.04 12.43
N TRP A 253 -19.59 1.37 13.46
CA TRP A 253 -18.43 0.47 13.37
C TRP A 253 -18.77 -0.89 12.75
N CYS A 254 -20.05 -1.22 12.66
CA CYS A 254 -20.53 -2.47 12.06
C CYS A 254 -21.02 -2.29 10.61
N LYS A 255 -20.91 -1.07 10.06
CA LYS A 255 -21.38 -0.73 8.71
C LYS A 255 -20.21 -0.52 7.76
N GLY A 256 -20.33 -1.06 6.55
CA GLY A 256 -19.40 -0.85 5.46
C GLY A 256 -18.62 -2.11 5.05
N GLU A 257 -17.53 -1.90 4.32
CA GLU A 257 -16.68 -2.97 3.80
C GLU A 257 -15.98 -3.70 4.96
N LYS A 258 -15.94 -5.04 4.94
CA LYS A 258 -15.17 -5.80 5.94
C LYS A 258 -13.68 -5.53 5.77
N LEU A 259 -12.94 -5.61 6.86
CA LEU A 259 -11.48 -5.46 6.83
C LEU A 259 -10.79 -6.74 6.34
N ASP A 260 -10.87 -7.00 5.04
CA ASP A 260 -10.20 -8.11 4.35
C ASP A 260 -9.00 -7.58 3.56
N ILE A 261 -7.80 -7.82 4.08
CA ILE A 261 -6.56 -7.27 3.52
C ILE A 261 -6.33 -7.74 2.07
N SER A 262 -6.65 -8.99 1.75
CA SER A 262 -6.47 -9.55 0.40
C SER A 262 -7.30 -8.78 -0.63
N LYS A 263 -8.58 -8.55 -0.31
CA LYS A 263 -9.50 -7.78 -1.15
C LYS A 263 -9.14 -6.30 -1.20
N MET A 264 -8.48 -5.79 -0.17
CA MET A 264 -8.04 -4.40 -0.15
C MET A 264 -6.85 -4.13 -1.07
N LEU A 265 -6.05 -5.11 -1.49
CA LEU A 265 -4.84 -4.83 -2.29
C LEU A 265 -5.11 -4.54 -3.77
N PHE A 266 -5.89 -5.40 -4.43
CA PHE A 266 -6.18 -5.27 -5.86
C PHE A 266 -7.68 -5.32 -6.13
N ASN A 267 -8.14 -4.64 -7.17
CA ASN A 267 -9.47 -4.88 -7.71
C ASN A 267 -9.49 -6.11 -8.64
N ASP A 268 -10.67 -6.48 -9.15
CA ASP A 268 -10.85 -7.66 -10.00
C ASP A 268 -10.07 -7.62 -11.34
N SER A 269 -9.62 -6.43 -11.75
CA SER A 269 -8.81 -6.21 -12.95
C SER A 269 -7.29 -6.17 -12.66
N GLY A 270 -6.85 -6.51 -11.44
CA GLY A 270 -5.43 -6.46 -11.05
C GLY A 270 -4.86 -5.05 -10.86
N LYS A 271 -5.73 -4.03 -10.75
CA LYS A 271 -5.33 -2.64 -10.45
C LYS A 271 -5.16 -2.46 -8.95
N ALA A 272 -3.99 -1.97 -8.55
CA ALA A 272 -3.67 -1.70 -7.15
C ALA A 272 -4.62 -0.67 -6.53
N ARG A 273 -4.89 -0.85 -5.25
CA ARG A 273 -5.69 0.07 -4.44
C ARG A 273 -4.78 0.85 -3.49
N CYS A 274 -5.05 2.14 -3.38
CA CYS A 274 -4.50 3.01 -2.35
C CYS A 274 -5.63 3.30 -1.36
N ASN A 275 -5.66 2.56 -0.26
CA ASN A 275 -6.69 2.64 0.77
C ASN A 275 -6.23 3.59 1.86
N ILE A 276 -6.93 4.72 2.01
CA ILE A 276 -6.61 5.78 2.96
C ILE A 276 -7.63 5.73 4.08
N PHE A 277 -7.20 5.29 5.26
CA PHE A 277 -7.99 5.29 6.48
C PHE A 277 -7.75 6.61 7.22
N THR A 278 -8.65 7.57 7.03
CA THR A 278 -8.61 8.80 7.80
C THR A 278 -9.30 8.58 9.15
N ILE A 279 -8.56 8.87 10.23
CA ILE A 279 -9.01 8.68 11.62
C ILE A 279 -8.96 9.99 12.41
N SER A 280 -8.92 11.12 11.69
CA SER A 280 -8.85 12.45 12.28
C SER A 280 -10.09 12.82 13.09
N HIS A 281 -11.26 12.30 12.72
CA HIS A 281 -12.54 12.50 13.41
C HIS A 281 -12.75 11.59 14.64
N LEU A 282 -11.90 10.57 14.82
CA LEU A 282 -11.95 9.67 15.96
C LEU A 282 -11.27 10.30 17.19
N ASN A 283 -11.71 9.93 18.39
CA ASN A 283 -10.98 10.25 19.62
C ASN A 283 -9.77 9.30 19.80
N ASP A 284 -8.91 9.56 20.78
CA ASP A 284 -7.64 8.83 20.92
C ASP A 284 -7.82 7.33 21.22
N ASP A 285 -8.80 6.95 22.05
CA ASP A 285 -9.12 5.55 22.33
C ASP A 285 -9.64 4.82 21.09
N GLU A 286 -10.50 5.47 20.31
CA GLU A 286 -11.05 4.95 19.05
C GLU A 286 -9.98 4.81 17.97
N ARG A 287 -9.05 5.77 17.89
CA ARG A 287 -7.88 5.69 17.01
C ARG A 287 -7.01 4.50 17.40
N MET A 288 -6.71 4.35 18.69
CA MET A 288 -5.88 3.26 19.21
C MET A 288 -6.52 1.90 18.91
N PHE A 289 -7.82 1.77 19.15
CA PHE A 289 -8.60 0.57 18.85
C PHE A 289 -8.51 0.21 17.36
N PHE A 290 -8.87 1.15 16.47
CA PHE A 290 -8.88 0.91 15.03
C PHE A 290 -7.49 0.53 14.50
N VAL A 291 -6.44 1.29 14.88
CA VAL A 291 -5.08 1.01 14.44
C VAL A 291 -4.62 -0.37 14.90
N THR A 292 -4.88 -0.73 16.16
CA THR A 292 -4.50 -2.04 16.70
C THR A 292 -5.15 -3.18 15.92
N LEU A 293 -6.45 -3.06 15.64
CA LEU A 293 -7.19 -4.06 14.87
C LEU A 293 -6.66 -4.17 13.44
N LEU A 294 -6.43 -3.03 12.78
CA LEU A 294 -5.89 -3.00 11.41
C LEU A 294 -4.52 -3.66 11.30
N LEU A 295 -3.60 -3.36 12.22
CA LEU A 295 -2.28 -3.99 12.23
C LEU A 295 -2.36 -5.50 12.45
N ASN A 296 -3.27 -5.96 13.32
CA ASN A 296 -3.50 -7.37 13.56
C ASN A 296 -4.08 -8.10 12.34
N GLU A 297 -5.02 -7.50 11.61
CA GLU A 297 -5.52 -8.09 10.36
C GLU A 297 -4.43 -8.15 9.28
N ILE A 298 -3.55 -7.13 9.19
CA ILE A 298 -2.39 -7.19 8.30
C ILE A 298 -1.44 -8.34 8.69
N ILE A 299 -1.16 -8.53 9.98
CA ILE A 299 -0.31 -9.64 10.45
C ILE A 299 -0.96 -10.99 10.17
N ARG A 300 -2.26 -11.11 10.42
CA ARG A 300 -3.03 -12.33 10.17
C ARG A 300 -2.96 -12.70 8.69
N TRP A 301 -3.24 -11.75 7.80
CA TRP A 301 -3.11 -11.94 6.35
C TRP A 301 -1.66 -12.25 5.94
N MET A 302 -0.68 -11.49 6.44
CA MET A 302 0.74 -11.71 6.13
C MET A 302 1.16 -13.17 6.37
N ARG A 303 0.71 -13.78 7.47
CA ARG A 303 1.04 -15.17 7.84
C ARG A 303 0.38 -16.23 6.96
N THR A 304 -0.65 -15.89 6.17
CA THR A 304 -1.24 -16.81 5.19
C THR A 304 -0.56 -16.75 3.82
N THR A 305 0.31 -15.77 3.61
CA THR A 305 1.01 -15.58 2.33
C THR A 305 2.36 -16.28 2.28
N ASP A 306 2.79 -16.65 1.07
CA ASP A 306 4.14 -17.16 0.83
C ASP A 306 5.16 -16.00 0.94
N GLY A 307 6.40 -16.31 1.34
CA GLY A 307 7.47 -15.31 1.42
C GLY A 307 7.87 -14.79 0.04
N THR A 308 8.29 -13.53 -0.05
CA THR A 308 8.72 -12.89 -1.30
C THR A 308 9.88 -11.93 -1.05
N SER A 309 10.78 -11.81 -2.01
CA SER A 309 11.91 -10.87 -1.96
C SER A 309 11.59 -9.50 -2.58
N SER A 310 10.42 -9.36 -3.19
CA SER A 310 9.97 -8.15 -3.88
C SER A 310 8.94 -7.39 -3.04
N LEU A 311 8.78 -6.08 -3.31
CA LEU A 311 7.83 -5.25 -2.58
C LEU A 311 6.39 -5.58 -3.01
N ARG A 312 5.61 -6.15 -2.10
CA ARG A 312 4.22 -6.57 -2.32
C ARG A 312 3.22 -5.45 -1.99
N MET A 313 3.40 -4.77 -0.87
CA MET A 313 2.52 -3.67 -0.45
C MET A 313 3.25 -2.69 0.47
N ILE A 314 2.70 -1.48 0.58
CA ILE A 314 3.16 -0.47 1.54
C ILE A 314 2.12 -0.30 2.65
N LEU A 315 2.57 -0.39 3.90
CA LEU A 315 1.84 0.13 5.06
C LEU A 315 2.43 1.50 5.42
N TYR A 316 1.72 2.58 5.12
CA TYR A 316 2.13 3.93 5.47
C TYR A 316 1.36 4.41 6.70
N MET A 317 2.05 4.99 7.67
CA MET A 317 1.41 5.61 8.83
C MET A 317 1.92 7.03 9.01
N ASP A 318 1.03 8.02 8.81
CA ASP A 318 1.35 9.40 9.15
C ASP A 318 1.23 9.62 10.65
N GLU A 319 2.14 10.40 11.22
CA GLU A 319 2.20 10.72 12.65
C GLU A 319 2.00 9.52 13.59
N ILE A 320 2.97 8.61 13.59
CA ILE A 320 3.01 7.40 14.43
C ILE A 320 3.06 7.69 15.96
N PHE A 321 3.20 8.95 16.36
CA PHE A 321 3.23 9.37 17.76
C PHE A 321 2.02 8.85 18.56
N GLY A 322 2.27 8.37 19.78
CA GLY A 322 1.25 7.78 20.66
C GLY A 322 0.97 6.28 20.40
N PHE A 323 1.12 5.81 19.16
CA PHE A 323 0.92 4.40 18.80
C PHE A 323 2.17 3.53 19.02
N PHE A 324 3.35 4.15 18.96
CA PHE A 324 4.63 3.44 19.07
C PHE A 324 5.65 4.08 20.04
N PRO A 325 5.26 4.34 21.31
CA PRO A 325 6.10 5.03 22.28
C PRO A 325 7.22 4.14 22.83
N PRO A 326 8.35 4.72 23.32
CA PRO A 326 9.49 3.95 23.82
C PRO A 326 9.24 3.30 25.18
N THR A 327 8.47 3.94 26.07
CA THR A 327 8.32 3.55 27.48
C THR A 327 7.02 2.82 27.78
N SER A 328 5.89 3.33 27.28
CA SER A 328 4.58 2.68 27.45
C SER A 328 4.39 1.54 26.44
N ASN A 329 3.42 0.68 26.72
CA ASN A 329 3.07 -0.48 25.89
C ASN A 329 1.61 -0.42 25.45
N PRO A 330 1.22 0.56 24.60
CA PRO A 330 -0.14 0.60 24.07
C PRO A 330 -0.43 -0.65 23.21
N PRO A 331 -1.70 -1.02 23.02
CA PRO A 331 -2.08 -2.25 22.30
C PRO A 331 -1.52 -2.35 20.87
N SER A 332 -1.30 -1.21 20.20
CA SER A 332 -0.74 -1.13 18.85
C SER A 332 0.79 -1.36 18.77
N LYS A 333 1.50 -1.30 19.90
CA LYS A 333 2.97 -1.40 19.91
C LYS A 333 3.48 -2.79 19.54
N THR A 334 2.93 -3.84 20.13
CA THR A 334 3.30 -5.23 19.83
C THR A 334 3.10 -5.57 18.36
N PRO A 335 1.91 -5.37 17.74
CA PRO A 335 1.73 -5.69 16.33
C PRO A 335 2.61 -4.83 15.42
N MET A 336 2.85 -3.55 15.74
CA MET A 336 3.81 -2.73 14.99
C MET A 336 5.24 -3.28 15.06
N LEU A 337 5.71 -3.72 16.24
CA LEU A 337 7.02 -4.38 16.38
C LEU A 337 7.09 -5.69 15.57
N THR A 338 6.02 -6.47 15.55
CA THR A 338 5.95 -7.72 14.77
C THR A 338 6.09 -7.42 13.28
N LEU A 339 5.37 -6.41 12.77
CA LEU A 339 5.48 -6.00 11.37
C LEU A 339 6.90 -5.53 11.03
N LEU A 340 7.48 -4.65 11.84
CA LEU A 340 8.85 -4.15 11.59
C LEU A 340 9.93 -5.24 11.65
N LYS A 341 9.69 -6.36 12.33
CA LYS A 341 10.64 -7.48 12.44
C LYS A 341 10.46 -8.54 11.36
N GLN A 342 9.20 -8.84 11.02
CA GLN A 342 8.86 -10.04 10.23
C GLN A 342 8.38 -9.69 8.82
N ALA A 343 7.75 -8.53 8.62
CA ALA A 343 7.01 -8.23 7.39
C ALA A 343 7.91 -8.08 6.16
N ARG A 344 9.21 -7.81 6.35
CA ARG A 344 10.25 -7.85 5.31
C ARG A 344 10.26 -9.17 4.54
N ALA A 345 10.09 -10.31 5.22
CA ALA A 345 10.15 -11.63 4.58
C ALA A 345 8.93 -11.90 3.67
N PHE A 346 7.87 -11.11 3.82
CA PHE A 346 6.61 -11.21 3.08
C PHE A 346 6.40 -10.01 2.12
N GLY A 347 7.43 -9.21 1.89
CA GLY A 347 7.38 -8.08 0.96
C GLY A 347 6.52 -6.90 1.44
N ILE A 348 6.23 -6.77 2.74
CA ILE A 348 5.46 -5.64 3.27
C ILE A 348 6.42 -4.55 3.74
N GLY A 349 6.34 -3.38 3.10
CA GLY A 349 7.14 -2.21 3.48
C GLY A 349 6.40 -1.26 4.40
N CYS A 350 6.82 -1.16 5.66
CA CYS A 350 6.33 -0.15 6.59
C CYS A 350 7.02 1.20 6.37
N VAL A 351 6.24 2.27 6.17
CA VAL A 351 6.73 3.66 6.07
C VAL A 351 6.12 4.46 7.22
N LEU A 352 6.97 4.87 8.17
CA LEU A 352 6.53 5.56 9.39
C LEU A 352 6.93 7.03 9.32
N SER A 353 5.97 7.94 9.49
CA SER A 353 6.21 9.38 9.53
C SER A 353 5.98 9.91 10.96
N THR A 354 6.89 10.74 11.48
CA THR A 354 6.73 11.38 12.80
C THR A 354 7.28 12.79 12.85
N GLN A 355 6.66 13.64 13.67
CA GLN A 355 7.22 14.92 14.09
C GLN A 355 8.12 14.80 15.31
N ASN A 356 7.92 13.77 16.14
CA ASN A 356 8.53 13.60 17.46
C ASN A 356 9.39 12.31 17.47
N PRO A 357 10.67 12.36 17.07
CA PRO A 357 11.52 11.16 17.01
C PRO A 357 11.93 10.62 18.39
N ILE A 358 11.94 11.45 19.43
CA ILE A 358 12.24 11.04 20.82
C ILE A 358 11.22 10.00 21.29
N ASP A 359 9.97 10.17 20.89
CA ASP A 359 8.84 9.38 21.35
C ASP A 359 8.57 8.16 20.47
N LEU A 360 9.59 7.70 19.73
CA LEU A 360 9.56 6.44 19.00
C LEU A 360 10.37 5.34 19.70
N ASP A 361 9.81 4.12 19.70
CA ASP A 361 10.49 2.94 20.23
C ASP A 361 11.74 2.58 19.39
N TYR A 362 12.88 2.56 20.08
CA TYR A 362 14.19 2.34 19.45
C TYR A 362 14.36 0.92 18.90
N LYS A 363 13.72 -0.09 19.51
CA LYS A 363 13.80 -1.49 19.04
C LYS A 363 13.09 -1.66 17.70
N GLY A 364 12.06 -0.86 17.43
CA GLY A 364 11.43 -0.83 16.11
C GLY A 364 12.30 -0.10 15.09
N LEU A 365 12.83 1.07 15.47
CA LEU A 365 13.67 1.89 14.60
C LEU A 365 14.92 1.18 14.07
N SER A 366 15.51 0.26 14.84
CA SER A 366 16.68 -0.51 14.39
C SER A 366 16.41 -1.44 13.20
N ASN A 367 15.15 -1.70 12.87
CA ASN A 367 14.76 -2.50 11.70
C ASN A 367 14.53 -1.65 10.45
N ILE A 368 14.64 -0.33 10.54
CA ILE A 368 14.39 0.60 9.44
C ILE A 368 15.68 0.79 8.62
N GLY A 369 15.64 0.39 7.36
CA GLY A 369 16.77 0.48 6.44
C GLY A 369 16.90 1.82 5.71
N THR A 370 15.80 2.56 5.53
CA THR A 370 15.83 3.90 4.90
C THR A 370 15.32 4.99 5.84
N TRP A 371 16.09 6.07 6.01
CA TRP A 371 15.74 7.21 6.83
C TRP A 371 15.74 8.48 5.99
N PHE A 372 14.59 9.17 5.94
CA PHE A 372 14.44 10.51 5.37
C PHE A 372 14.32 11.52 6.51
N ILE A 373 15.40 12.25 6.76
CA ILE A 373 15.52 13.17 7.89
C ILE A 373 15.41 14.60 7.37
N GLY A 374 14.25 15.21 7.57
CA GLY A 374 14.05 16.63 7.36
C GLY A 374 14.62 17.47 8.50
N ARG A 375 14.47 18.79 8.37
CA ARG A 375 14.96 19.73 9.38
C ARG A 375 14.39 19.44 10.78
N LEU A 376 15.26 19.49 11.80
CA LEU A 376 14.92 19.32 13.24
C LEU A 376 15.33 20.56 14.04
N GLN A 377 14.55 20.93 15.06
CA GLN A 377 14.80 22.15 15.85
C GLN A 377 15.68 21.88 17.06
N THR A 378 15.35 20.86 17.86
CA THR A 378 15.98 20.66 19.18
C THR A 378 17.23 19.81 19.08
N ALA A 379 18.19 20.04 19.99
CA ALA A 379 19.38 19.19 20.09
C ALA A 379 19.03 17.74 20.48
N GLN A 380 17.99 17.57 21.28
CA GLN A 380 17.54 16.25 21.74
C GLN A 380 16.96 15.41 20.59
N ASP A 381 16.14 16.00 19.71
CA ASP A 381 15.62 15.33 18.51
C ASP A 381 16.75 14.87 17.59
N LYS A 382 17.74 15.75 17.38
CA LYS A 382 18.91 15.45 16.55
C LYS A 382 19.74 14.31 17.13
N ASN A 383 20.05 14.38 18.42
CA ASN A 383 20.76 13.31 19.13
C ASN A 383 20.03 11.98 19.02
N ARG A 384 18.70 12.00 19.18
CA ARG A 384 17.87 10.80 19.07
C ARG A 384 17.96 10.18 17.68
N VAL A 385 17.74 10.97 16.64
CA VAL A 385 17.78 10.46 15.26
C VAL A 385 19.17 9.94 14.91
N ILE A 386 20.23 10.69 15.22
CA ILE A 386 21.61 10.30 14.92
C ILE A 386 22.03 9.03 15.66
N SER A 387 21.57 8.85 16.91
CA SER A 387 21.84 7.59 17.65
C SER A 387 21.13 6.38 17.05
N GLY A 388 20.02 6.57 16.33
CA GLY A 388 19.35 5.51 15.56
C GLY A 388 20.01 5.19 14.22
N LEU A 389 20.89 6.06 13.70
CA LEU A 389 21.62 5.81 12.47
C LEU A 389 22.80 4.85 12.71
N THR A 390 22.68 3.62 12.21
CA THR A 390 23.77 2.63 12.29
C THR A 390 24.94 3.03 11.38
N GLY A 391 26.17 2.85 11.88
CA GLY A 391 27.39 3.03 11.07
C GLY A 391 27.93 4.46 10.98
N VAL A 392 27.47 5.38 11.84
CA VAL A 392 27.97 6.77 11.93
C VAL A 392 29.04 6.87 13.02
N GLY A 393 30.27 7.28 12.67
CA GLY A 393 31.37 7.50 13.63
C GLY A 393 31.15 8.73 14.52
N GLU A 394 31.85 8.85 15.66
CA GLU A 394 31.66 10.01 16.57
C GLU A 394 32.07 11.36 15.96
N SER A 395 33.07 11.38 15.08
CA SER A 395 33.48 12.58 14.33
C SER A 395 32.39 13.09 13.40
N ASP A 396 31.63 12.17 12.80
CA ASP A 396 30.63 12.47 11.78
C ASP A 396 29.33 13.00 12.39
N LYS A 397 29.07 12.69 13.68
CA LYS A 397 27.85 13.11 14.39
C LYS A 397 27.69 14.63 14.44
N ASN A 398 28.77 15.37 14.71
CA ASN A 398 28.71 16.82 14.82
C ASN A 398 28.41 17.49 13.48
N GLU A 399 29.04 17.01 12.40
CA GLU A 399 28.77 17.47 11.04
C GLU A 399 27.32 17.18 10.62
N LEU A 400 26.81 15.98 10.91
CA LEU A 400 25.43 15.62 10.63
C LEU A 400 24.42 16.48 11.40
N MET A 401 24.70 16.81 12.66
CA MET A 401 23.84 17.73 13.43
C MET A 401 23.76 19.10 12.79
N GLU A 402 24.87 19.62 12.28
CA GLU A 402 24.92 20.91 11.60
C GLU A 402 24.17 20.85 10.26
N GLN A 403 24.40 19.82 9.45
CA GLN A 403 23.68 19.60 8.19
C GLN A 403 22.17 19.54 8.40
N ILE A 404 21.68 18.71 9.35
CA ILE A 404 20.25 18.56 9.65
C ILE A 404 19.63 19.90 10.11
N SER A 405 20.38 20.73 10.84
CA SER A 405 19.89 22.03 11.33
C SER A 405 19.71 23.04 10.19
N ASN A 406 20.59 22.97 9.18
CA ASN A 406 20.66 23.88 8.05
C ASN A 406 19.83 23.44 6.84
N LEU A 407 19.19 22.26 6.89
CA LEU A 407 18.31 21.78 5.83
C LEU A 407 17.20 22.80 5.51
N LYS A 408 17.04 23.08 4.21
CA LYS A 408 15.94 23.91 3.70
C LYS A 408 14.60 23.19 3.87
N LYS A 409 13.51 23.95 3.76
CA LYS A 409 12.15 23.38 3.73
C LYS A 409 12.02 22.41 2.54
N ARG A 410 11.39 21.25 2.75
CA ARG A 410 11.26 20.15 1.78
C ARG A 410 12.59 19.53 1.35
N SER A 411 13.65 19.73 2.13
CA SER A 411 14.92 19.01 1.96
C SER A 411 15.10 17.95 3.05
N PHE A 412 15.69 16.83 2.67
CA PHE A 412 15.86 15.66 3.51
C PHE A 412 17.27 15.12 3.35
N LEU A 413 17.91 14.80 4.47
CA LEU A 413 19.06 13.91 4.51
C LEU A 413 18.55 12.47 4.42
N VAL A 414 19.02 11.74 3.42
CA VAL A 414 18.64 10.35 3.16
C VAL A 414 19.77 9.43 3.59
N LYS A 415 19.49 8.51 4.51
CA LYS A 415 20.36 7.39 4.84
C LYS A 415 19.67 6.09 4.44
N ASN A 416 20.22 5.42 3.43
CA ASN A 416 19.82 4.07 3.05
C ASN A 416 20.91 3.08 3.51
N ILE A 417 20.53 1.93 4.05
CA ILE A 417 21.46 0.86 4.45
C ILE A 417 22.03 0.13 3.23
N ASN A 418 21.30 0.12 2.12
CA ASN A 418 21.72 -0.51 0.87
C ASN A 418 22.65 0.39 0.03
N GLU A 419 22.89 1.63 0.47
CA GLU A 419 23.79 2.59 -0.17
C GLU A 419 24.87 3.09 0.79
N SER A 420 26.08 3.30 0.26
CA SER A 420 27.23 3.73 1.06
C SER A 420 27.16 5.21 1.46
N ASN A 421 26.55 6.05 0.63
CA ASN A 421 26.62 7.49 0.76
C ASN A 421 25.37 8.05 1.44
N LEU A 422 25.55 9.12 2.21
CA LEU A 422 24.47 9.98 2.65
C LEU A 422 24.18 10.99 1.54
N GLU A 423 22.90 11.19 1.21
CA GLU A 423 22.50 12.13 0.17
C GLU A 423 21.54 13.18 0.74
N ILE A 424 21.71 14.45 0.34
CA ILE A 424 20.73 15.49 0.59
C ILE A 424 19.87 15.65 -0.65
N ILE A 425 18.56 15.55 -0.48
CA ILE A 425 17.58 15.66 -1.55
C ILE A 425 16.59 16.77 -1.25
N SER A 426 16.02 17.35 -2.29
CA SER A 426 14.82 18.18 -2.24
C SER A 426 13.65 17.40 -2.82
N SER A 427 12.53 17.31 -2.09
CA SER A 427 11.33 16.59 -2.55
C SER A 427 10.83 17.16 -3.87
N ARG A 428 10.46 16.29 -4.81
CA ARG A 428 9.78 16.71 -6.04
C ARG A 428 8.43 17.34 -5.75
N PHE A 429 7.86 18.03 -6.73
CA PHE A 429 6.48 18.49 -6.63
C PHE A 429 5.52 17.30 -6.73
N ALA A 430 4.50 17.27 -5.87
CA ALA A 430 3.48 16.23 -5.87
C ALA A 430 2.61 16.31 -7.13
N LEU A 431 2.20 15.16 -7.65
CA LEU A 431 1.24 15.08 -8.76
C LEU A 431 -0.18 15.36 -8.27
N SER A 432 -0.45 15.06 -7.01
CA SER A 432 -1.70 15.32 -6.31
C SER A 432 -1.76 16.75 -5.76
N TYR A 433 -2.96 17.31 -5.67
CA TYR A 433 -3.16 18.62 -5.04
C TYR A 433 -3.10 18.52 -3.52
N LEU A 434 -2.16 19.24 -2.90
CA LEU A 434 -1.91 19.23 -1.45
C LEU A 434 -2.68 20.34 -0.75
N LYS A 435 -3.99 20.16 -0.56
CA LYS A 435 -4.88 21.13 0.09
C LYS A 435 -4.77 21.15 1.62
N GLY A 436 -4.31 20.05 2.22
CA GLY A 436 -4.43 19.79 3.65
C GLY A 436 -5.63 18.88 3.95
N PRO A 437 -6.15 18.84 5.20
CA PRO A 437 -7.22 17.92 5.56
C PRO A 437 -8.52 18.22 4.82
N LEU A 438 -9.18 17.18 4.30
CA LEU A 438 -10.48 17.29 3.62
C LEU A 438 -11.64 17.34 4.62
N SER A 439 -12.67 18.12 4.31
CA SER A 439 -13.92 18.11 5.09
C SER A 439 -14.73 16.85 4.81
N SER A 440 -15.66 16.50 5.70
CA SER A 440 -16.56 15.36 5.50
C SER A 440 -17.36 15.46 4.20
N ASP A 441 -17.79 16.66 3.80
CA ASP A 441 -18.52 16.88 2.54
C ASP A 441 -17.61 16.68 1.32
N GLN A 442 -16.36 17.16 1.38
CA GLN A 442 -15.37 16.94 0.32
C GLN A 442 -15.07 15.45 0.14
N ILE A 443 -14.90 14.72 1.24
CA ILE A 443 -14.70 13.26 1.22
C ILE A 443 -15.96 12.56 0.65
N SER A 444 -17.15 12.97 1.07
CA SER A 444 -18.41 12.39 0.59
C SER A 444 -18.60 12.56 -0.90
N ASN A 445 -18.30 13.75 -1.43
CA ASN A 445 -18.37 14.01 -2.86
C ASN A 445 -17.33 13.18 -3.65
N LEU A 446 -16.10 13.06 -3.13
CA LEU A 446 -15.06 12.24 -3.77
C LEU A 446 -15.41 10.75 -3.81
N MET A 447 -16.06 10.24 -2.76
CA MET A 447 -16.38 8.81 -2.61
C MET A 447 -17.80 8.45 -3.05
N ALA A 448 -18.58 9.40 -3.57
CA ALA A 448 -20.00 9.21 -3.88
C ALA A 448 -20.25 8.00 -4.80
N ASP A 449 -19.49 7.89 -5.89
CA ASP A 449 -19.61 6.80 -6.87
C ASP A 449 -19.17 5.43 -6.32
N LYS A 450 -18.50 5.41 -5.16
CA LYS A 450 -17.93 4.21 -4.54
C LYS A 450 -18.73 3.69 -3.34
N LYS A 451 -19.76 4.43 -2.89
CA LYS A 451 -20.60 4.02 -1.76
C LYS A 451 -21.61 2.95 -2.24
N GLU A 452 -21.53 1.74 -1.69
CA GLU A 452 -22.55 0.71 -1.93
C GLU A 452 -23.86 1.02 -1.19
N ASN A 453 -25.00 0.82 -1.87
CA ASN A 453 -26.34 0.98 -1.32
C ASN A 453 -26.74 -0.21 -0.46
N PHE A 454 -26.43 -0.19 0.84
CA PHE A 454 -27.01 -1.13 1.80
C PHE A 454 -28.51 -0.83 1.98
N LYS A 455 -29.38 -1.75 1.53
CA LYS A 455 -30.83 -1.71 1.85
C LYS A 455 -31.06 -2.34 3.23
N PRO A 456 -31.63 -1.63 4.21
CA PRO A 456 -32.04 -2.24 5.47
C PRO A 456 -33.23 -3.19 5.25
N LEU A 457 -33.22 -4.36 5.89
CA LEU A 457 -34.41 -5.22 5.98
C LEU A 457 -35.42 -4.59 6.95
N ASN A 458 -36.68 -4.47 6.52
CA ASN A 458 -37.79 -4.15 7.42
C ASN A 458 -38.28 -5.45 8.06
N LEU A 459 -38.11 -5.60 9.38
CA LEU A 459 -38.44 -6.82 10.13
C LEU A 459 -39.77 -6.69 10.87
N THR A 460 -40.54 -7.79 10.96
CA THR A 460 -41.75 -7.90 11.79
C THR A 460 -41.54 -8.94 12.88
N LEU A 461 -41.50 -8.56 14.14
CA LEU A 461 -41.03 -9.42 15.25
C LEU A 461 -42.14 -9.74 16.26
N SER A 462 -42.09 -10.93 16.86
CA SER A 462 -43.02 -11.42 17.89
C SER A 462 -42.28 -12.12 19.04
N LYS A 463 -42.69 -11.91 20.29
CA LYS A 463 -42.12 -12.62 21.46
C LYS A 463 -42.47 -14.12 21.53
N THR A 464 -43.47 -14.58 20.79
CA THR A 464 -43.83 -16.00 20.74
C THR A 464 -43.03 -16.72 19.66
N LYS A 465 -42.21 -17.70 20.08
CA LYS A 465 -41.48 -18.58 19.15
C LYS A 465 -42.47 -19.35 18.27
N PRO A 466 -42.32 -19.33 16.94
CA PRO A 466 -43.13 -20.15 16.06
C PRO A 466 -42.96 -21.65 16.33
N VAL A 467 -44.03 -22.41 16.13
CA VAL A 467 -44.03 -23.87 16.34
C VAL A 467 -43.27 -24.55 15.20
N VAL A 468 -42.35 -25.44 15.55
CA VAL A 468 -41.52 -26.21 14.62
C VAL A 468 -41.67 -27.70 14.92
N SER A 469 -41.64 -28.54 13.88
CA SER A 469 -41.70 -30.00 14.01
C SER A 469 -40.51 -30.54 14.82
N PRO A 470 -40.70 -31.51 15.73
CA PRO A 470 -39.61 -32.09 16.54
C PRO A 470 -38.55 -32.86 15.74
N ASN A 471 -38.80 -33.18 14.46
CA ASN A 471 -37.81 -33.83 13.60
C ASN A 471 -36.90 -32.82 12.87
N ILE A 472 -37.12 -31.53 13.06
CA ILE A 472 -36.29 -30.47 12.50
C ILE A 472 -35.33 -30.01 13.58
N ASP A 473 -34.04 -30.20 13.35
CA ASP A 473 -33.01 -29.65 14.22
C ASP A 473 -33.07 -28.13 14.19
N GLU A 474 -33.10 -27.51 15.37
CA GLU A 474 -33.14 -26.06 15.54
C GLU A 474 -31.86 -25.55 16.21
N TYR A 475 -31.35 -24.46 15.68
CA TYR A 475 -30.17 -23.79 16.17
C TYR A 475 -30.42 -22.28 16.31
N PHE A 476 -29.72 -21.65 17.24
CA PHE A 476 -29.84 -20.23 17.53
C PHE A 476 -28.46 -19.58 17.50
N TYR A 477 -28.37 -18.45 16.84
CA TYR A 477 -27.18 -17.61 16.76
C TYR A 477 -27.57 -16.15 16.98
N TYR A 478 -26.91 -15.50 17.93
CA TYR A 478 -27.17 -14.11 18.29
C TYR A 478 -25.93 -13.29 17.97
N GLU A 479 -26.03 -12.35 17.02
CA GLU A 479 -24.91 -11.50 16.64
C GLU A 479 -24.82 -10.28 17.56
N ASN A 480 -25.86 -9.43 17.59
CA ASN A 480 -25.95 -8.26 18.47
C ASN A 480 -27.38 -7.92 18.94
N SER A 481 -28.39 -8.68 18.50
CA SER A 481 -29.79 -8.42 18.81
C SER A 481 -30.48 -9.66 19.37
N LEU A 482 -31.65 -9.48 20.02
CA LEU A 482 -32.56 -10.59 20.40
C LEU A 482 -33.60 -10.88 19.31
N ASN A 483 -33.52 -10.17 18.18
CA ASN A 483 -34.49 -10.22 17.10
C ASN A 483 -34.05 -11.28 16.10
N LEU A 484 -34.70 -12.43 16.12
CA LEU A 484 -34.30 -13.61 15.36
C LEU A 484 -35.09 -13.74 14.07
N ILE A 485 -34.35 -13.74 12.99
CA ILE A 485 -34.82 -13.99 11.63
C ILE A 485 -34.61 -15.47 11.33
N PRO A 486 -35.65 -16.20 10.89
CA PRO A 486 -35.52 -17.59 10.51
C PRO A 486 -34.67 -17.72 9.25
N HIS A 487 -33.76 -18.69 9.26
CA HIS A 487 -32.90 -19.07 8.15
C HIS A 487 -32.91 -20.60 8.01
N LEU A 488 -32.64 -21.10 6.82
CA LEU A 488 -32.21 -22.49 6.66
C LEU A 488 -30.70 -22.55 6.72
N LEU A 489 -30.18 -23.41 7.59
CA LEU A 489 -28.78 -23.78 7.64
C LEU A 489 -28.60 -25.12 6.94
N ALA A 490 -27.75 -25.13 5.92
CA ALA A 490 -27.47 -26.28 5.10
C ALA A 490 -25.99 -26.63 5.15
N SER A 491 -25.69 -27.90 5.41
CA SER A 491 -24.31 -28.40 5.34
C SER A 491 -24.20 -29.60 4.42
N ALA A 492 -23.06 -29.76 3.75
CA ALA A 492 -22.73 -30.91 2.92
C ALA A 492 -21.22 -31.01 2.72
N LYS A 493 -20.74 -32.21 2.36
CA LYS A 493 -19.38 -32.44 1.89
C LYS A 493 -19.39 -32.66 0.39
N VAL A 494 -18.47 -32.02 -0.32
CA VAL A 494 -18.36 -32.08 -1.78
C VAL A 494 -16.95 -32.45 -2.18
N ILE A 495 -16.80 -33.50 -2.97
CA ILE A 495 -15.51 -33.89 -3.53
C ILE A 495 -15.44 -33.48 -5.00
N TYR A 496 -14.37 -32.76 -5.36
CA TYR A 496 -14.01 -32.40 -6.73
C TYR A 496 -12.85 -33.29 -7.17
N LYS A 497 -13.01 -33.98 -8.31
CA LYS A 497 -11.98 -34.89 -8.86
C LYS A 497 -11.66 -34.58 -10.31
N THR A 498 -10.38 -34.57 -10.65
CA THR A 498 -9.86 -34.66 -12.01
C THR A 498 -8.99 -35.91 -12.14
N LYS A 499 -8.26 -36.09 -13.24
CA LYS A 499 -7.34 -37.24 -13.38
C LYS A 499 -6.17 -37.19 -12.38
N ASP A 500 -5.76 -35.99 -11.99
CA ASP A 500 -4.51 -35.74 -11.27
C ASP A 500 -4.74 -35.14 -9.87
N PHE A 501 -6.00 -34.90 -9.48
CA PHE A 501 -6.35 -34.13 -8.29
C PHE A 501 -7.68 -34.56 -7.67
N GLU A 502 -7.73 -34.61 -6.34
CA GLU A 502 -8.93 -34.83 -5.53
C GLU A 502 -8.95 -33.85 -4.35
N TYR A 503 -10.06 -33.14 -4.17
CA TYR A 503 -10.24 -32.18 -3.08
C TYR A 503 -11.64 -32.24 -2.50
N GLN A 504 -11.71 -32.34 -1.18
CA GLN A 504 -12.96 -32.28 -0.43
C GLN A 504 -13.16 -30.88 0.14
N LYS A 505 -14.36 -30.34 -0.05
CA LYS A 505 -14.82 -29.08 0.52
C LYS A 505 -16.02 -29.35 1.43
N ASP A 506 -15.94 -28.84 2.65
CA ASP A 506 -17.08 -28.79 3.55
C ASP A 506 -17.83 -27.47 3.28
N LEU A 507 -19.13 -27.55 2.99
CA LEU A 507 -20.00 -26.42 2.73
C LEU A 507 -20.94 -26.22 3.91
N ASN A 508 -21.03 -24.99 4.39
CA ASN A 508 -22.05 -24.56 5.36
C ASN A 508 -22.65 -23.24 4.87
N LEU A 509 -23.91 -23.28 4.43
CA LEU A 509 -24.63 -22.17 3.83
C LEU A 509 -25.88 -21.84 4.66
N ALA A 510 -26.12 -20.56 4.90
CA ALA A 510 -27.32 -20.05 5.52
C ALA A 510 -28.11 -19.19 4.52
N ILE A 511 -29.43 -19.29 4.52
CA ILE A 511 -30.32 -18.48 3.68
C ILE A 511 -31.49 -17.94 4.50
N PRO A 512 -31.79 -16.63 4.45
CA PRO A 512 -32.92 -16.06 5.18
C PRO A 512 -34.26 -16.53 4.60
N LEU A 513 -35.20 -16.85 5.48
CA LEU A 513 -36.55 -17.28 5.14
C LEU A 513 -37.52 -16.09 5.01
N VAL A 514 -37.20 -15.17 4.09
CA VAL A 514 -37.97 -13.94 3.83
C VAL A 514 -39.03 -14.08 2.72
N SER A 515 -39.04 -15.20 1.98
CA SER A 515 -40.02 -15.49 0.92
C SER A 515 -40.48 -16.94 0.95
N ASP A 516 -41.64 -17.21 0.34
CA ASP A 516 -42.22 -18.56 0.20
C ASP A 516 -41.42 -19.49 -0.73
N GLU A 517 -40.40 -18.98 -1.42
CA GLU A 517 -39.48 -19.74 -2.26
C GLU A 517 -38.05 -19.69 -1.70
N ILE A 518 -37.40 -20.85 -1.59
CA ILE A 518 -35.98 -20.95 -1.26
C ILE A 518 -35.16 -20.79 -2.54
N LYS A 519 -34.37 -19.72 -2.62
CA LYS A 519 -33.42 -19.50 -3.72
C LYS A 519 -32.00 -19.57 -3.18
N TRP A 520 -31.43 -20.78 -3.17
CA TRP A 520 -30.08 -21.05 -2.66
C TRP A 520 -28.98 -20.15 -3.23
N GLU A 521 -29.21 -19.51 -4.38
CA GLU A 521 -28.38 -18.45 -4.97
C GLU A 521 -28.12 -17.27 -4.02
N ASN A 522 -29.07 -16.99 -3.12
CA ASN A 522 -28.98 -15.93 -2.11
C ASN A 522 -28.37 -16.40 -0.78
N ALA A 523 -27.91 -17.65 -0.70
CA ALA A 523 -27.31 -18.18 0.52
C ALA A 523 -25.89 -17.62 0.74
N PHE A 524 -25.50 -17.47 2.00
CA PHE A 524 -24.17 -17.00 2.41
C PHE A 524 -23.46 -18.05 3.26
N ASN A 525 -22.12 -18.07 3.24
CA ASN A 525 -21.34 -18.98 4.07
C ASN A 525 -21.55 -18.69 5.56
N PHE A 526 -21.77 -19.74 6.37
CA PHE A 526 -22.06 -19.59 7.78
C PHE A 526 -21.34 -20.64 8.65
N ASN A 527 -20.28 -20.20 9.32
CA ASN A 527 -19.45 -21.02 10.23
C ASN A 527 -19.38 -20.34 11.60
N GLN A 528 -20.36 -20.59 12.46
CA GLN A 528 -20.49 -19.97 13.78
C GLN A 528 -20.82 -21.00 14.86
N ILE A 529 -20.62 -20.62 16.12
CA ILE A 529 -21.05 -21.43 17.26
C ILE A 529 -22.56 -21.33 17.39
N LEU A 530 -23.22 -22.49 17.47
CA LEU A 530 -24.67 -22.58 17.52
C LEU A 530 -25.15 -23.03 18.89
N SER A 531 -26.13 -22.31 19.44
CA SER A 531 -26.89 -22.77 20.61
C SER A 531 -28.04 -23.67 20.17
N LYS A 532 -28.44 -24.62 21.02
CA LYS A 532 -29.67 -25.41 20.84
C LYS A 532 -30.90 -24.80 21.52
N THR A 533 -30.70 -23.75 22.31
CA THR A 533 -31.77 -23.09 23.06
C THR A 533 -31.76 -21.59 22.82
N ALA A 534 -32.96 -21.00 22.71
CA ALA A 534 -33.14 -19.55 22.63
C ALA A 534 -32.86 -18.88 23.99
N LYS A 535 -32.36 -17.65 23.96
CA LYS A 535 -32.22 -16.76 25.12
C LYS A 535 -33.61 -16.25 25.57
N GLU A 536 -33.75 -15.95 26.86
CA GLU A 536 -34.94 -15.27 27.38
C GLU A 536 -35.17 -13.92 26.64
N ASP A 537 -36.43 -13.52 26.47
CA ASP A 537 -36.87 -12.33 25.73
C ASP A 537 -36.53 -12.28 24.23
N SER A 538 -36.12 -13.41 23.62
CA SER A 538 -35.95 -13.46 22.16
C SER A 538 -37.24 -13.14 21.42
N GLU A 539 -37.15 -12.28 20.42
CA GLU A 539 -38.24 -11.99 19.50
C GLU A 539 -37.98 -12.71 18.18
N PHE A 540 -39.01 -13.26 17.57
CA PHE A 540 -38.93 -14.13 16.41
C PHE A 540 -39.75 -13.51 15.28
N GLU A 541 -39.17 -13.45 14.10
CA GLU A 541 -39.95 -13.22 12.88
C GLU A 541 -40.78 -14.48 12.56
N PRO A 542 -42.01 -14.33 12.04
CA PRO A 542 -42.84 -15.49 11.70
C PRO A 542 -42.15 -16.41 10.70
N LEU A 543 -42.31 -17.71 10.93
CA LEU A 543 -41.86 -18.72 10.00
C LEU A 543 -42.79 -18.78 8.79
N PRO A 544 -42.25 -18.88 7.56
CA PRO A 544 -43.07 -19.17 6.40
C PRO A 544 -43.89 -20.45 6.57
N SER A 545 -45.10 -20.43 6.02
CA SER A 545 -46.07 -21.53 6.17
C SER A 545 -45.50 -22.86 5.69
N PHE A 546 -44.71 -22.86 4.61
CA PHE A 546 -44.14 -24.07 4.03
C PHE A 546 -43.11 -24.78 4.92
N ILE A 547 -42.44 -24.07 5.83
CA ILE A 547 -41.54 -24.71 6.83
C ILE A 547 -42.31 -25.09 8.08
N SER A 548 -43.22 -24.23 8.58
CA SER A 548 -43.98 -24.52 9.80
C SER A 548 -44.94 -25.70 9.66
N SER A 549 -45.42 -26.00 8.44
CA SER A 549 -46.25 -27.18 8.16
C SER A 549 -45.47 -28.47 7.87
N ASN A 550 -44.14 -28.39 7.68
CA ASN A 550 -43.34 -29.54 7.24
C ASN A 550 -42.98 -30.46 8.41
N LYS A 551 -43.09 -31.78 8.17
CA LYS A 551 -42.71 -32.81 9.15
C LYS A 551 -41.19 -32.95 9.28
N ASP A 552 -40.48 -32.83 8.16
CA ASP A 552 -39.02 -32.86 8.03
C ASP A 552 -38.59 -31.94 6.87
N LEU A 553 -37.28 -31.74 6.70
CA LEU A 553 -36.70 -30.90 5.63
C LEU A 553 -36.02 -31.73 4.52
N SER A 554 -36.55 -32.93 4.25
CA SER A 554 -35.95 -33.85 3.28
C SER A 554 -36.03 -33.37 1.83
N LYS A 555 -37.08 -32.60 1.49
CA LYS A 555 -37.21 -31.97 0.18
C LYS A 555 -36.15 -30.90 0.00
N GLU A 556 -35.98 -30.03 0.99
CA GLU A 556 -35.01 -28.94 1.00
C GLU A 556 -33.57 -29.49 0.95
N ALA A 557 -33.30 -30.63 1.59
CA ALA A 557 -32.01 -31.31 1.51
C ALA A 557 -31.70 -31.82 0.08
N ARG A 558 -32.71 -32.34 -0.63
CA ARG A 558 -32.55 -32.75 -2.05
C ARG A 558 -32.36 -31.54 -2.96
N ASP A 559 -33.15 -30.49 -2.74
CA ASP A 559 -33.04 -29.24 -3.50
C ASP A 559 -31.67 -28.57 -3.29
N PHE A 560 -31.14 -28.61 -2.06
CA PHE A 560 -29.80 -28.16 -1.74
C PHE A 560 -28.72 -28.98 -2.45
N LYS A 561 -28.83 -30.31 -2.44
CA LYS A 561 -27.91 -31.19 -3.17
C LYS A 561 -27.91 -30.92 -4.68
N ASP A 562 -29.08 -30.70 -5.25
CA ASP A 562 -29.25 -30.35 -6.66
C ASP A 562 -28.69 -28.95 -6.97
N TYR A 563 -28.84 -28.00 -6.05
CA TYR A 563 -28.23 -26.68 -6.13
C TYR A 563 -26.69 -26.76 -6.12
N ILE A 564 -26.10 -27.52 -5.19
CA ILE A 564 -24.65 -27.76 -5.13
C ILE A 564 -24.18 -28.30 -6.48
N PHE A 565 -24.82 -29.37 -6.98
CA PHE A 565 -24.43 -30.02 -8.22
C PHE A 565 -24.46 -29.08 -9.45
N ARG A 566 -25.44 -28.17 -9.51
CA ARG A 566 -25.62 -27.27 -10.67
C ARG A 566 -24.77 -26.01 -10.60
N ASN A 567 -24.65 -25.43 -9.40
CA ASN A 567 -24.16 -24.06 -9.23
C ASN A 567 -22.83 -23.97 -8.48
N ILE A 568 -22.53 -24.92 -7.58
CA ILE A 568 -21.30 -24.88 -6.81
C ILE A 568 -20.23 -25.70 -7.52
N LYS A 569 -19.30 -24.97 -8.12
CA LYS A 569 -18.13 -25.52 -8.80
C LYS A 569 -16.87 -25.10 -8.06
N LEU A 570 -15.82 -25.90 -8.18
CA LEU A 570 -14.49 -25.49 -7.79
C LEU A 570 -13.90 -24.66 -8.92
N THR A 571 -13.73 -23.37 -8.66
CA THR A 571 -13.06 -22.45 -9.59
C THR A 571 -11.55 -22.50 -9.34
N LEU A 572 -10.79 -22.71 -10.40
CA LEU A 572 -9.34 -22.61 -10.41
C LEU A 572 -8.90 -21.52 -11.39
N PHE A 573 -7.85 -20.80 -11.02
CA PHE A 573 -7.24 -19.76 -11.84
C PHE A 573 -5.88 -20.22 -12.35
N GLU A 574 -5.52 -19.83 -13.57
CA GLU A 574 -4.22 -20.12 -14.16
C GLU A 574 -3.63 -18.88 -14.84
N ALA A 575 -2.36 -18.59 -14.52
CA ALA A 575 -1.57 -17.53 -15.15
C ALA A 575 -0.07 -17.84 -14.98
N LEU A 576 0.75 -17.52 -15.99
CA LEU A 576 2.22 -17.75 -15.96
C LEU A 576 2.64 -19.18 -15.56
N GLY A 577 1.85 -20.18 -15.98
CA GLY A 577 2.06 -21.58 -15.66
C GLY A 577 1.79 -21.97 -14.19
N GLU A 578 1.29 -21.05 -13.37
CA GLU A 578 0.82 -21.31 -12.01
C GLU A 578 -0.68 -21.57 -12.01
N ILE A 579 -1.10 -22.54 -11.20
CA ILE A 579 -2.51 -22.85 -10.94
C ILE A 579 -2.85 -22.44 -9.51
N SER A 580 -4.07 -21.97 -9.29
CA SER A 580 -4.56 -21.60 -7.96
C SER A 580 -4.66 -22.81 -7.03
N LYS A 581 -4.47 -22.59 -5.73
CA LYS A 581 -4.79 -23.59 -4.70
C LYS A 581 -6.32 -23.83 -4.72
N PRO A 582 -6.79 -25.02 -4.31
CA PRO A 582 -8.23 -25.28 -4.22
C PRO A 582 -8.88 -24.31 -3.25
N ASN A 583 -10.00 -23.68 -3.67
CA ASN A 583 -10.73 -22.68 -2.88
C ASN A 583 -9.92 -21.40 -2.58
N GLU A 584 -8.81 -21.15 -3.27
CA GLU A 584 -8.12 -19.86 -3.27
C GLU A 584 -9.03 -18.81 -3.91
N GLU A 585 -9.24 -17.68 -3.22
CA GLU A 585 -9.98 -16.58 -3.82
C GLU A 585 -9.15 -15.91 -4.92
N LYS A 586 -9.84 -15.27 -5.87
CA LYS A 586 -9.16 -14.58 -6.99
C LYS A 586 -8.19 -13.50 -6.49
N SER A 587 -8.53 -12.79 -5.41
CA SER A 587 -7.66 -11.77 -4.82
C SER A 587 -6.33 -12.34 -4.30
N ASP A 588 -6.38 -13.49 -3.63
CA ASP A 588 -5.18 -14.18 -3.13
C ASP A 588 -4.32 -14.68 -4.29
N PHE A 589 -4.95 -15.25 -5.32
CA PHE A 589 -4.25 -15.68 -6.52
C PHE A 589 -3.58 -14.50 -7.25
N LEU A 590 -4.26 -13.36 -7.39
CA LEU A 590 -3.70 -12.15 -8.00
C LEU A 590 -2.45 -11.67 -7.26
N ILE A 591 -2.45 -11.72 -5.92
CA ILE A 591 -1.28 -11.34 -5.10
C ILE A 591 -0.11 -12.26 -5.43
N ARG A 592 -0.32 -13.58 -5.41
CA ARG A 592 0.75 -14.57 -5.69
C ARG A 592 1.30 -14.45 -7.10
N ILE A 593 0.43 -14.22 -8.10
CA ILE A 593 0.87 -13.99 -9.48
C ILE A 593 1.66 -12.68 -9.60
N ASN A 594 1.22 -11.61 -8.93
CA ASN A 594 1.93 -10.35 -8.92
C ASN A 594 3.33 -10.47 -8.31
N ASP A 595 3.49 -11.24 -7.23
CA ASP A 595 4.81 -11.53 -6.66
C ASP A 595 5.71 -12.25 -7.66
N LYS A 596 5.19 -13.29 -8.33
CA LYS A 596 5.93 -14.02 -9.37
C LYS A 596 6.31 -13.11 -10.53
N CYS A 597 5.42 -12.22 -10.98
CA CYS A 597 5.73 -11.20 -11.98
C CYS A 597 6.87 -10.30 -11.53
N ASN A 598 6.83 -9.85 -10.28
CA ASN A 598 7.83 -8.96 -9.74
C ASN A 598 9.21 -9.61 -9.63
N GLU A 599 9.27 -10.88 -9.22
CA GLU A 599 10.50 -11.66 -9.16
C GLU A 599 11.10 -11.88 -10.55
N ILE A 600 10.28 -12.28 -11.54
CA ILE A 600 10.73 -12.44 -12.92
C ILE A 600 11.23 -11.10 -13.47
N LEU A 601 10.48 -10.01 -13.25
CA LEU A 601 10.87 -8.66 -13.67
C LEU A 601 12.21 -8.25 -13.06
N GLU A 602 12.42 -8.48 -11.77
CA GLU A 602 13.67 -8.12 -11.09
C GLU A 602 14.86 -8.92 -11.61
N ASP A 603 14.69 -10.23 -11.82
CA ASP A 603 15.75 -11.09 -12.36
C ASP A 603 16.10 -10.69 -13.82
N GLU A 604 15.10 -10.47 -14.67
CA GLU A 604 15.31 -10.04 -16.06
C GLU A 604 15.91 -8.62 -16.13
N THR A 605 15.44 -7.68 -15.30
CA THR A 605 15.96 -6.31 -15.22
C THR A 605 17.41 -6.30 -14.74
N SER A 606 17.75 -7.05 -13.69
CA SER A 606 19.12 -7.13 -13.15
C SER A 606 20.13 -7.68 -14.17
N LYS A 607 19.74 -8.74 -14.91
CA LYS A 607 20.54 -9.31 -16.01
C LYS A 607 20.76 -8.29 -17.13
N PHE A 608 19.74 -7.48 -17.40
CA PHE A 608 19.81 -6.45 -18.44
C PHE A 608 20.68 -5.26 -18.00
N GLU A 609 20.45 -4.70 -16.80
CA GLU A 609 21.21 -3.60 -16.21
C GLU A 609 22.71 -3.91 -16.16
N THR A 610 23.09 -5.13 -15.79
CA THR A 610 24.50 -5.54 -15.72
C THR A 610 25.19 -5.47 -17.09
N LYS A 611 24.50 -5.92 -18.15
CA LYS A 611 25.01 -5.86 -19.53
C LYS A 611 25.07 -4.41 -20.02
N PHE A 612 23.99 -3.66 -19.79
CA PHE A 612 23.90 -2.26 -20.19
C PHE A 612 24.97 -1.40 -19.53
N LYS A 613 25.18 -1.55 -18.21
CA LYS A 613 26.21 -0.81 -17.47
C LYS A 613 27.60 -1.05 -18.04
N ALA A 614 27.94 -2.30 -18.36
CA ALA A 614 29.23 -2.63 -18.97
C ALA A 614 29.42 -1.99 -20.36
N GLU A 615 28.36 -1.95 -21.19
CA GLU A 615 28.41 -1.29 -22.50
C GLU A 615 28.47 0.23 -22.39
N LYS A 616 27.71 0.81 -21.47
CA LYS A 616 27.72 2.25 -21.15
C LYS A 616 29.09 2.70 -20.68
N GLU A 617 29.68 2.03 -19.67
CA GLU A 617 31.02 2.37 -19.17
C GLU A 617 32.09 2.28 -20.28
N LYS A 618 31.95 1.30 -21.18
CA LYS A 618 32.83 1.16 -22.34
C LYS A 618 32.68 2.34 -23.32
N LEU A 619 31.46 2.77 -23.62
CA LEU A 619 31.20 3.92 -24.50
C LEU A 619 31.64 5.23 -23.84
N GLU A 620 31.36 5.44 -22.56
CA GLU A 620 31.80 6.62 -21.81
C GLU A 620 33.34 6.72 -21.77
N ALA A 621 34.04 5.61 -21.53
CA ALA A 621 35.50 5.57 -21.59
C ALA A 621 36.03 5.87 -23.00
N GLN A 622 35.31 5.46 -24.06
CA GLN A 622 35.65 5.80 -25.45
C GLN A 622 35.42 7.28 -25.74
N ILE A 623 34.29 7.85 -25.29
CA ILE A 623 33.96 9.28 -25.41
C ILE A 623 35.01 10.11 -24.67
N GLN A 624 35.36 9.76 -23.44
CA GLN A 624 36.38 10.48 -22.68
C GLN A 624 37.73 10.48 -23.40
N LYS A 625 38.15 9.34 -23.97
CA LYS A 625 39.37 9.24 -24.79
C LYS A 625 39.27 10.09 -26.06
N ALA A 626 38.13 10.06 -26.75
CA ALA A 626 37.88 10.86 -27.94
C ALA A 626 37.88 12.37 -27.63
N GLN A 627 37.32 12.77 -26.49
CA GLN A 627 37.29 14.15 -26.00
C GLN A 627 38.70 14.65 -25.69
N ILE A 628 39.50 13.88 -24.95
CA ILE A 628 40.91 14.20 -24.68
C ILE A 628 41.69 14.34 -25.99
N LYS A 629 41.45 13.46 -26.97
CA LYS A 629 42.08 13.55 -28.30
C LYS A 629 41.66 14.83 -29.03
N LEU A 630 40.36 15.13 -29.07
CA LEU A 630 39.82 16.34 -29.70
C LEU A 630 40.41 17.62 -29.07
N ASP A 631 40.52 17.65 -27.74
CA ASP A 631 41.08 18.79 -27.02
C ASP A 631 42.59 18.96 -27.31
N LYS A 632 43.32 17.84 -27.45
CA LYS A 632 44.70 17.84 -27.91
C LYS A 632 44.83 18.39 -29.34
N GLU A 633 44.05 17.88 -30.30
CA GLU A 633 44.08 18.35 -31.69
C GLU A 633 43.70 19.84 -31.81
N LYS A 634 42.70 20.30 -31.02
CA LYS A 634 42.35 21.73 -30.93
C LYS A 634 43.49 22.58 -30.36
N SER A 635 44.19 22.08 -29.34
CA SER A 635 45.35 22.74 -28.75
C SER A 635 46.54 22.77 -29.72
N ASP A 636 46.74 21.71 -30.50
CA ASP A 636 47.77 21.61 -31.53
C ASP A 636 47.50 22.61 -32.67
N VAL A 637 46.24 22.80 -33.09
CA VAL A 637 45.84 23.88 -34.03
C VAL A 637 46.04 25.28 -33.42
N LYS A 638 45.79 25.44 -32.13
CA LYS A 638 45.97 26.73 -31.43
C LYS A 638 47.45 27.08 -31.26
N SER A 639 48.30 26.09 -31.00
CA SER A 639 49.76 26.25 -30.86
C SER A 639 50.48 26.31 -32.20
N SER A 640 50.01 25.61 -33.24
CA SER A 640 50.49 25.78 -34.62
C SER A 640 50.04 27.12 -35.22
N GLY A 641 48.90 27.65 -34.78
CA GLY A 641 48.45 29.02 -35.04
C GLY A 641 49.33 30.10 -34.40
N ILE A 642 50.07 29.79 -33.32
CA ILE A 642 50.97 30.73 -32.64
C ILE A 642 52.31 30.90 -33.37
N ASN A 643 52.65 30.04 -34.33
CA ASN A 643 53.81 30.22 -35.22
C ASN A 643 53.47 30.73 -36.64
N ALA A 644 52.24 31.21 -36.85
CA ALA A 644 51.83 31.91 -38.07
C ALA A 644 51.70 33.44 -37.89
N ALA A 645 52.08 33.95 -36.72
CA ALA A 645 52.10 35.37 -36.42
C ALA A 645 53.52 35.77 -36.03
N ILE A 646 54.19 36.46 -36.96
CA ILE A 646 55.45 37.23 -36.87
C ILE A 646 56.37 36.83 -38.04
N SER A 647 56.02 37.30 -39.23
CA SER A 647 56.97 37.98 -40.10
C SER A 647 56.21 38.68 -41.24
N ILE A 648 56.45 39.99 -41.33
CA ILE A 648 56.15 40.90 -42.45
C ILE A 648 54.73 41.49 -42.43
N GLY A 649 54.61 42.58 -41.67
CA GLY A 649 53.79 43.70 -42.12
C GLY A 649 54.42 44.33 -43.37
N GLY A 650 53.55 44.80 -44.26
CA GLY A 650 53.89 45.58 -45.46
C GLY A 650 53.41 44.92 -46.74
N ALA A 651 52.41 45.55 -47.38
CA ALA A 651 51.91 45.33 -48.73
C ALA A 651 50.78 44.30 -48.93
N ILE A 652 49.55 44.68 -48.54
CA ILE A 652 48.33 44.38 -49.33
C ILE A 652 47.52 45.68 -49.45
N LEU A 653 48.03 46.58 -50.29
CA LEU A 653 47.28 47.68 -50.87
C LEU A 653 47.86 47.99 -52.24
N SER A 654 47.97 46.97 -53.11
CA SER A 654 48.39 47.08 -54.53
C SER A 654 48.29 45.71 -55.22
N MET A 655 47.12 45.29 -55.72
CA MET A 655 47.08 44.28 -56.81
C MET A 655 45.75 44.19 -57.60
N PHE A 656 45.12 45.33 -57.83
CA PHE A 656 44.41 45.54 -59.09
C PHE A 656 45.23 46.56 -59.90
N LEU A 657 45.62 46.17 -61.12
CA LEU A 657 46.25 46.96 -62.21
C LEU A 657 47.77 46.76 -62.43
N GLY A 658 48.11 45.82 -63.32
CA GLY A 658 48.75 46.18 -64.60
C GLY A 658 50.28 46.24 -64.75
N ASN A 659 50.83 45.15 -65.33
CA ASN A 659 51.83 45.07 -66.41
C ASN A 659 53.29 45.63 -66.32
N LYS A 660 54.22 44.74 -66.75
CA LYS A 660 55.60 44.93 -67.31
C LYS A 660 56.62 45.50 -66.30
N THR A 661 57.86 45.04 -66.16
CA THR A 661 58.88 44.63 -67.14
C THR A 661 60.07 44.01 -66.36
N LEU A 662 60.87 43.18 -67.03
CA LEU A 662 62.10 42.53 -66.53
C LEU A 662 63.17 43.50 -66.00
N THR A 663 63.94 43.13 -64.95
CA THR A 663 65.42 42.94 -65.01
C THR A 663 66.06 42.53 -63.66
N LYS A 664 67.21 41.83 -63.78
CA LYS A 664 68.11 41.28 -62.74
C LYS A 664 68.59 42.34 -61.73
N THR A 665 68.80 41.95 -60.45
CA THR A 665 70.11 41.84 -59.74
C THR A 665 69.90 41.48 -58.25
N ASN A 666 70.57 40.40 -57.80
CA ASN A 666 70.93 39.96 -56.43
C ASN A 666 70.00 40.22 -55.22
N ALA A 667 69.56 39.13 -54.57
CA ALA A 667 70.13 38.70 -53.28
C ALA A 667 69.47 37.40 -52.78
N SER A 668 70.32 36.47 -52.40
CA SER A 668 70.11 35.17 -51.75
C SER A 668 69.11 35.19 -50.59
N LYS A 669 68.05 34.35 -50.71
CA LYS A 669 67.36 33.53 -49.68
C LYS A 669 65.85 33.43 -49.95
N VAL A 670 65.43 32.58 -50.88
CA VAL A 670 64.05 32.06 -50.88
C VAL A 670 64.01 30.68 -51.53
N ILE A 671 64.11 29.61 -50.73
CA ILE A 671 63.44 28.32 -50.96
C ILE A 671 63.19 27.71 -49.57
N THR A 672 61.93 27.64 -49.14
CA THR A 672 61.20 26.47 -48.57
C THR A 672 59.90 26.96 -47.89
N SER A 673 58.94 27.47 -48.67
CA SER A 673 57.62 27.88 -48.18
C SER A 673 56.50 27.28 -49.03
N SER A 674 56.49 25.95 -49.15
CA SER A 674 55.40 25.17 -49.79
C SER A 674 54.93 23.94 -48.99
N LYS A 675 55.38 23.76 -47.74
CA LYS A 675 54.92 22.67 -46.84
C LYS A 675 54.07 23.11 -45.64
N SER A 676 53.91 24.41 -45.40
CA SER A 676 53.22 24.94 -44.21
C SER A 676 51.70 25.15 -44.38
N ALA A 677 51.22 25.46 -45.59
CA ALA A 677 49.78 25.66 -45.85
C ALA A 677 48.99 24.33 -45.90
N ASN A 678 49.58 23.27 -46.44
CA ASN A 678 48.98 21.92 -46.45
C ASN A 678 48.88 21.31 -45.05
N ARG A 679 49.79 21.69 -44.16
CA ARG A 679 49.84 21.23 -42.77
C ARG A 679 48.69 21.82 -41.95
N VAL A 680 48.39 23.11 -42.09
CA VAL A 680 47.26 23.76 -41.39
C VAL A 680 45.90 23.27 -41.91
N LEU A 681 45.78 22.94 -43.21
CA LEU A 681 44.57 22.33 -43.77
C LEU A 681 44.36 20.88 -43.30
N ASN A 682 45.43 20.09 -43.19
CA ASN A 682 45.38 18.74 -42.62
C ASN A 682 45.05 18.78 -41.12
N GLU A 683 45.68 19.66 -40.33
CA GLU A 683 45.41 19.80 -38.90
C GLU A 683 43.94 20.23 -38.61
N ARG A 684 43.33 21.08 -39.46
CA ARG A 684 41.89 21.39 -39.37
C ARG A 684 40.98 20.21 -39.74
N LYS A 685 41.41 19.38 -40.70
CA LYS A 685 40.71 18.15 -41.08
C LYS A 685 40.78 17.10 -39.96
N ASP A 686 41.89 17.03 -39.25
CA ASP A 686 42.07 16.12 -38.11
C ASP A 686 41.18 16.50 -36.92
N VAL A 687 41.01 17.82 -36.65
CA VAL A 687 40.01 18.31 -35.68
C VAL A 687 38.58 17.95 -36.09
N ALA A 688 38.24 18.08 -37.37
CA ALA A 688 36.91 17.71 -37.87
C ALA A 688 36.65 16.20 -37.71
N LEU A 689 37.59 15.35 -38.11
CA LEU A 689 37.50 13.89 -37.95
C LEU A 689 37.41 13.45 -36.48
N ALA A 690 38.15 14.12 -35.58
CA ALA A 690 38.06 13.85 -34.14
C ALA A 690 36.70 14.27 -33.56
N LYS A 691 36.12 15.36 -34.07
CA LYS A 691 34.78 15.81 -33.68
C LYS A 691 33.69 14.85 -34.18
N ASP A 692 33.75 14.43 -35.44
CA ASP A 692 32.80 13.47 -36.01
C ASP A 692 32.86 12.12 -35.27
N ALA A 693 34.06 11.66 -34.89
CA ALA A 693 34.22 10.44 -34.10
C ALA A 693 33.61 10.54 -32.70
N LEU A 694 33.70 11.72 -32.06
CA LEU A 694 33.05 11.98 -30.77
C LEU A 694 31.52 11.98 -30.92
N GLU A 695 31.00 12.67 -31.93
CA GLU A 695 29.56 12.74 -32.22
C GLU A 695 28.98 11.34 -32.51
N ILE A 696 29.70 10.48 -33.24
CA ILE A 696 29.30 9.09 -33.47
C ILE A 696 29.21 8.30 -32.14
N LEU A 697 30.16 8.50 -31.22
CA LEU A 697 30.16 7.81 -29.93
C LEU A 697 29.05 8.31 -29.01
N GLU A 698 28.79 9.61 -28.99
CA GLU A 698 27.67 10.22 -28.27
C GLU A 698 26.33 9.72 -28.81
N ASN A 699 26.16 9.64 -30.13
CA ASN A 699 24.96 9.08 -30.75
C ASN A 699 24.77 7.61 -30.40
N LYS A 700 25.83 6.80 -30.40
CA LYS A 700 25.75 5.39 -29.95
C LYS A 700 25.36 5.25 -28.49
N LEU A 701 25.85 6.14 -27.62
CA LEU A 701 25.46 6.15 -26.22
C LEU A 701 23.97 6.49 -26.07
N ASN A 702 23.48 7.48 -26.82
CA ASN A 702 22.07 7.85 -26.83
C ASN A 702 21.17 6.73 -27.37
N GLU A 703 21.57 6.07 -28.47
CA GLU A 703 20.87 4.91 -29.01
C GLU A 703 20.81 3.77 -27.97
N LEU A 704 21.92 3.49 -27.30
CA LEU A 704 21.97 2.46 -26.26
C LEU A 704 20.98 2.78 -25.12
N ILE A 705 20.95 4.04 -24.63
CA ILE A 705 20.02 4.49 -23.59
C ILE A 705 18.55 4.36 -24.04
N LEU A 706 18.26 4.72 -25.29
CA LEU A 706 16.90 4.57 -25.85
C LEU A 706 16.50 3.11 -25.95
N GLU A 707 17.40 2.24 -26.40
CA GLU A 707 17.17 0.79 -26.51
C GLU A 707 16.89 0.16 -25.15
N GLU A 708 17.67 0.52 -24.12
CA GLU A 708 17.40 0.12 -22.73
C GLU A 708 16.01 0.54 -22.29
N SER A 709 15.68 1.82 -22.50
CA SER A 709 14.38 2.36 -22.06
C SER A 709 13.19 1.63 -22.70
N ALA A 710 13.32 1.23 -23.97
CA ALA A 710 12.31 0.51 -24.73
C ALA A 710 12.17 -0.94 -24.24
N LYS A 711 13.29 -1.63 -24.02
CA LYS A 711 13.29 -3.02 -23.52
C LYS A 711 12.72 -3.14 -22.13
N LEU A 712 13.10 -2.23 -21.22
CA LEU A 712 12.56 -2.21 -19.86
C LEU A 712 11.04 -1.93 -19.85
N LYS A 713 10.58 -1.06 -20.76
CA LYS A 713 9.15 -0.81 -20.95
C LYS A 713 8.42 -2.07 -21.40
N GLU A 714 8.96 -2.76 -22.40
CA GLU A 714 8.39 -4.01 -22.93
C GLU A 714 8.30 -5.09 -21.85
N LEU A 715 9.37 -5.26 -21.07
CA LEU A 715 9.41 -6.18 -19.92
C LEU A 715 8.32 -5.84 -18.91
N ARG A 716 8.23 -4.57 -18.50
CA ARG A 716 7.24 -4.11 -17.54
C ARG A 716 5.82 -4.32 -18.05
N GLU A 717 5.54 -4.03 -19.31
CA GLU A 717 4.21 -4.24 -19.91
C GLU A 717 3.85 -5.73 -19.99
N LYS A 718 4.83 -6.59 -20.31
CA LYS A 718 4.65 -8.05 -20.39
C LYS A 718 4.28 -8.69 -19.05
N TYR A 719 4.89 -8.23 -17.96
CA TYR A 719 4.66 -8.78 -16.62
C TYR A 719 3.83 -7.85 -15.73
N ASN A 720 3.07 -6.92 -16.33
CA ASN A 720 2.08 -6.15 -15.59
C ASN A 720 0.84 -7.01 -15.34
N LEU A 721 0.43 -7.16 -14.08
CA LEU A 721 -0.75 -7.94 -13.69
C LEU A 721 -2.01 -7.57 -14.50
N LYS A 722 -2.18 -6.30 -14.85
CA LYS A 722 -3.33 -5.80 -15.64
C LYS A 722 -3.38 -6.34 -17.08
N ASN A 723 -2.24 -6.76 -17.61
CA ASN A 723 -2.09 -7.23 -18.98
C ASN A 723 -2.09 -8.76 -19.08
N LEU A 724 -2.10 -9.46 -17.93
CA LEU A 724 -2.11 -10.92 -17.91
C LEU A 724 -3.51 -11.46 -18.16
N ASP A 725 -3.58 -12.46 -19.04
CA ASP A 725 -4.78 -13.25 -19.23
C ASP A 725 -4.87 -14.31 -18.12
N ILE A 726 -5.86 -14.18 -17.25
CA ILE A 726 -6.12 -15.13 -16.17
C ILE A 726 -7.19 -16.10 -16.65
N LYS A 727 -6.78 -17.33 -16.92
CA LYS A 727 -7.70 -18.38 -17.34
C LYS A 727 -8.45 -18.90 -16.12
N THR A 728 -9.78 -18.96 -16.24
CA THR A 728 -10.65 -19.51 -15.20
C THR A 728 -11.17 -20.86 -15.66
N THR A 729 -10.93 -21.89 -14.86
CA THR A 729 -11.45 -23.25 -15.07
C THR A 729 -12.42 -23.60 -13.97
N GLU A 730 -13.60 -24.11 -14.32
CA GLU A 730 -14.60 -24.56 -13.35
C GLU A 730 -14.70 -26.09 -13.35
N ILE A 731 -14.55 -26.70 -12.18
CA ILE A 731 -14.68 -28.14 -11.99
C ILE A 731 -15.98 -28.42 -11.25
N ALA A 732 -16.90 -29.13 -11.90
CA ALA A 732 -18.16 -29.57 -11.29
C ALA A 732 -17.96 -30.90 -10.54
N ALA A 733 -18.57 -31.02 -9.36
CA ALA A 733 -18.67 -32.29 -8.66
C ALA A 733 -19.71 -33.20 -9.32
N LYS A 734 -19.54 -34.53 -9.22
CA LYS A 734 -20.62 -35.46 -9.58
C LYS A 734 -21.65 -35.50 -8.45
N LYS A 735 -22.89 -35.86 -8.77
CA LYS A 735 -23.94 -36.01 -7.75
C LYS A 735 -23.62 -37.09 -6.70
N SER A 736 -22.83 -38.10 -7.08
CA SER A 736 -22.31 -39.14 -6.16
C SER A 736 -21.26 -38.62 -5.18
N ASP A 737 -20.62 -37.49 -5.50
CA ASP A 737 -19.49 -36.93 -4.76
C ASP A 737 -19.96 -35.83 -3.79
N ILE A 738 -21.28 -35.66 -3.66
CA ILE A 738 -21.96 -34.79 -2.68
C ILE A 738 -22.63 -35.69 -1.65
N PHE A 739 -22.27 -35.57 -0.38
CA PHE A 739 -22.76 -36.42 0.69
C PHE A 739 -22.80 -35.67 2.03
N ASP A 740 -23.31 -36.34 3.07
CA ASP A 740 -23.57 -35.77 4.40
C ASP A 740 -24.46 -34.50 4.35
N GLU A 741 -25.40 -34.42 3.39
CA GLU A 741 -26.32 -33.29 3.32
C GLU A 741 -27.24 -33.22 4.56
N LYS A 742 -27.23 -32.06 5.24
CA LYS A 742 -28.09 -31.80 6.39
C LYS A 742 -28.71 -30.41 6.27
N ILE A 743 -30.01 -30.32 6.48
CA ILE A 743 -30.73 -29.04 6.61
C ILE A 743 -31.26 -28.92 8.03
N SER A 744 -31.16 -27.74 8.60
CA SER A 744 -31.64 -27.39 9.94
C SER A 744 -32.21 -25.98 9.93
N LEU A 745 -33.06 -25.69 10.91
CA LEU A 745 -33.58 -24.34 11.11
C LEU A 745 -32.58 -23.54 11.94
N LEU A 746 -32.18 -22.37 11.45
CA LEU A 746 -31.31 -21.44 12.14
C LEU A 746 -32.08 -20.16 12.45
N TRP A 747 -32.16 -19.80 13.72
CA TRP A 747 -32.63 -18.51 14.17
C TRP A 747 -31.42 -17.59 14.31
N LYS A 748 -31.29 -16.59 13.43
CA LYS A 748 -30.15 -15.66 13.41
C LYS A 748 -30.59 -14.23 13.73
N SER A 749 -29.84 -13.53 14.58
CA SER A 749 -30.11 -12.13 14.94
C SER A 749 -29.36 -11.06 14.15
#